data_AF-A0A9Q8SYC2-F1
#
_entry.id   AF-A0A9Q8SYC2-F1
#
_cell.length_a   1.000
_cell.length_b   1.000
_cell.length_c   1.000
_cell.angle_alpha   90.00
_cell.angle_beta   90.00
_cell.angle_gamma   90.00
#
_symmetry.space_group_name_H-M   'P 1'
#
loop_
_entity.id
_entity.type
_entity.pdbx_description
1 polymer ?
#
loop_
_entity_poly.entity_id
_entity_poly.type
_entity_poly.pdbx_seq_one_letter_code
_entity_poly.pdbx_strand_id
1 'polypeptide(L)'
;MESGYLDQAEHAGEGCELDDAVFAKLPTGCSVLKVAPSGHSLWVATVQIVVQLEDGTMKEYFKKGARGAIGMEMMRGTFEAEQALYTFSPGQVPKPIGWGTYTIDPNTHFYLSQFVEMREDLPSPGDWAASVWELHANSMGKSSTRKFGFHVTTHLANVPVNNSWNSSWESFWRQQMKGLFDQDDRVHGMDDELTALKMIFLHEVISRYLAPLEREGRSVMPCLIHSDLWPGNIKPKKSSNGLCMFDACAFWGHNEADLGICRNPRYKLGQPCIREYLKRIPAAEPTADFDGRNAVYAMKYHTLLSIMYCFKDKSFRQTLKDELKEIIGKAAQSMPQGEGDASSGSQGRHIPMKGEFSEYKSSVVSLDLTPNTRSSDNSSSSATTIMLEQTLQAIGLIWILYSAYKFYDAIAIWILPSVSLKKYQRKGSYESWALVTGASAGIGLGCAQELALQGFNIVLLGNNEDELEDARALIESECLRRHKDEIAVRILKVDAITSTPEKVQAAVDNMDDLKITVLVNNVGGVSARPPAIWHLQDFTGEEVDGTINLNARFMAQLTRLMLPILAKNGPSLMLNVSSGGRMGMPGVAVYSGTKGFVSSFSNAIAREMKAEKKKVDVLCLVVGDVKTQSNAVAMPPGSPDGREFAKAALKRAGRATQRGMLEMTPWFKHAVQLVLFDCMPEWMRMKFMSELFKKKVEAHKKAKHEGSYSEQRDERQSPQRAC
;
A
#
# COMPACT_ATOMS: atom_id res chain seq x y z
N MET A 1 -0.82 -0.78 -2.16
CA MET A 1 -0.75 -2.05 -2.92
C MET A 1 -1.51 -3.17 -2.22
N GLU A 2 -1.38 -3.40 -0.91
CA GLU A 2 -2.10 -4.50 -0.23
C GLU A 2 -3.65 -4.44 -0.29
N SER A 3 -4.25 -3.24 -0.26
CA SER A 3 -5.73 -3.12 -0.29
C SER A 3 -6.36 -3.48 -1.63
N GLY A 4 -5.59 -3.48 -2.73
CA GLY A 4 -6.08 -3.89 -4.06
C GLY A 4 -5.86 -5.37 -4.37
N TYR A 5 -5.09 -6.08 -3.53
CA TYR A 5 -4.79 -7.51 -3.72
C TYR A 5 -5.66 -8.41 -2.85
N LEU A 6 -6.06 -7.97 -1.65
CA LEU A 6 -7.02 -8.71 -0.81
C LEU A 6 -8.43 -8.75 -1.44
N ASP A 7 -8.78 -7.73 -2.22
CA ASP A 7 -10.03 -7.64 -3.01
C ASP A 7 -10.12 -8.74 -4.10
N GLN A 8 -9.02 -9.40 -4.44
CA GLN A 8 -8.98 -10.49 -5.44
C GLN A 8 -9.34 -11.86 -4.84
N ALA A 9 -9.32 -12.02 -3.52
CA ALA A 9 -9.52 -13.30 -2.83
C ALA A 9 -11.00 -13.60 -2.49
N GLU A 10 -11.90 -12.62 -2.53
CA GLU A 10 -13.27 -12.73 -2.00
C GLU A 10 -14.33 -13.29 -2.98
N HIS A 11 -13.97 -13.66 -4.21
CA HIS A 11 -14.95 -14.12 -5.22
C HIS A 11 -14.94 -15.64 -5.45
N ALA A 12 -14.74 -16.43 -4.40
CA ALA A 12 -14.79 -17.88 -4.58
C ALA A 12 -15.37 -18.63 -3.39
N GLY A 13 -16.69 -18.83 -3.45
CA GLY A 13 -17.32 -19.98 -2.81
C GLY A 13 -18.31 -19.62 -1.71
N GLU A 14 -19.53 -19.25 -2.11
CA GLU A 14 -20.78 -19.71 -1.51
C GLU A 14 -21.87 -19.51 -2.57
N GLY A 15 -22.25 -20.58 -3.27
CA GLY A 15 -23.41 -20.59 -4.19
C GLY A 15 -23.22 -20.10 -5.63
N CYS A 16 -22.02 -19.79 -6.11
CA CYS A 16 -21.80 -19.39 -7.52
C CYS A 16 -21.60 -20.59 -8.45
N GLU A 17 -22.29 -20.59 -9.60
CA GLU A 17 -22.04 -21.50 -10.73
C GLU A 17 -20.57 -21.43 -11.18
N LEU A 18 -20.02 -22.58 -11.60
CA LEU A 18 -18.66 -22.67 -12.10
C LEU A 18 -18.61 -22.07 -13.52
N ASP A 19 -17.72 -21.11 -13.78
CA ASP A 19 -17.57 -20.49 -15.10
C ASP A 19 -17.28 -21.56 -16.19
N ASP A 20 -17.91 -21.42 -17.35
CA ASP A 20 -17.81 -22.36 -18.47
C ASP A 20 -16.36 -22.63 -18.89
N ALA A 21 -15.47 -21.64 -18.79
CA ALA A 21 -14.05 -21.83 -19.11
C ALA A 21 -13.36 -22.81 -18.16
N VAL A 22 -13.76 -22.82 -16.88
CA VAL A 22 -13.23 -23.76 -15.88
C VAL A 22 -13.86 -25.12 -16.07
N PHE A 23 -15.17 -25.18 -16.30
CA PHE A 23 -15.89 -26.42 -16.58
C PHE A 23 -15.33 -27.14 -17.81
N ALA A 24 -14.97 -26.39 -18.86
CA ALA A 24 -14.34 -26.94 -20.07
C ALA A 24 -12.96 -27.60 -19.84
N LYS A 25 -12.33 -27.41 -18.67
CA LYS A 25 -11.08 -28.09 -18.28
C LYS A 25 -11.32 -29.38 -17.49
N LEU A 26 -12.55 -29.62 -17.04
CA LEU A 26 -12.92 -30.85 -16.34
C LEU A 26 -13.18 -31.99 -17.33
N PRO A 27 -13.13 -33.27 -16.88
CA PRO A 27 -13.43 -34.41 -17.75
C PRO A 27 -14.82 -34.31 -18.38
N THR A 28 -14.93 -34.63 -19.66
CA THR A 28 -16.21 -34.65 -20.38
C THR A 28 -17.21 -35.60 -19.71
N GLY A 29 -18.47 -35.18 -19.58
CA GLY A 29 -19.54 -35.97 -18.97
C GLY A 29 -19.57 -35.96 -17.44
N CYS A 30 -18.67 -35.24 -16.76
CA CYS A 30 -18.70 -35.17 -15.30
C CYS A 30 -19.81 -34.26 -14.75
N SER A 31 -20.33 -34.60 -13.58
CA SER A 31 -21.22 -33.75 -12.79
C SER A 31 -20.46 -33.07 -11.65
N VAL A 32 -20.63 -31.75 -11.48
CA VAL A 32 -20.03 -31.01 -10.36
C VAL A 32 -20.91 -31.19 -9.13
N LEU A 33 -20.35 -31.80 -8.08
CA LEU A 33 -21.07 -32.07 -6.83
C LEU A 33 -20.86 -31.00 -5.77
N LYS A 34 -19.68 -30.38 -5.75
CA LYS A 34 -19.31 -29.40 -4.73
C LYS A 34 -18.32 -28.39 -5.29
N VAL A 35 -18.54 -27.11 -4.96
CA VAL A 35 -17.59 -26.01 -5.14
C VAL A 35 -17.52 -25.30 -3.79
N ALA A 36 -16.37 -25.32 -3.15
CA ALA A 36 -16.20 -24.72 -1.82
C ALA A 36 -14.84 -24.03 -1.68
N PRO A 37 -14.73 -22.99 -0.82
CA PRO A 37 -13.44 -22.39 -0.49
C PRO A 37 -12.44 -23.44 0.02
N SER A 38 -11.16 -23.28 -0.33
CA SER A 38 -10.11 -24.22 0.05
C SER A 38 -8.83 -23.49 0.46
N GLY A 39 -8.55 -23.43 1.77
CA GLY A 39 -7.36 -22.78 2.30
C GLY A 39 -7.38 -21.25 2.19
N HIS A 40 -6.24 -20.62 2.50
CA HIS A 40 -6.05 -19.17 2.44
C HIS A 40 -4.76 -18.82 1.69
N SER A 41 -4.85 -17.99 0.64
CA SER A 41 -3.70 -17.32 0.04
C SER A 41 -3.85 -15.81 0.22
N LEU A 42 -2.73 -15.10 0.43
CA LEU A 42 -2.70 -13.64 0.57
C LEU A 42 -3.07 -12.90 -0.73
N TRP A 43 -3.02 -13.59 -1.88
CA TRP A 43 -3.05 -12.96 -3.21
C TRP A 43 -4.15 -13.46 -4.14
N VAL A 44 -4.71 -14.66 -3.90
CA VAL A 44 -5.64 -15.33 -4.81
C VAL A 44 -6.74 -16.06 -4.07
N ALA A 45 -7.93 -16.13 -4.66
CA ALA A 45 -9.03 -16.95 -4.15
C ALA A 45 -8.80 -18.43 -4.50
N THR A 46 -8.97 -19.34 -3.54
CA THR A 46 -8.68 -20.77 -3.68
C THR A 46 -9.92 -21.62 -3.42
N VAL A 47 -10.17 -22.61 -4.28
CA VAL A 47 -11.41 -23.40 -4.32
C VAL A 47 -11.10 -24.89 -4.48
N GLN A 48 -11.85 -25.72 -3.78
CA GLN A 48 -11.95 -27.16 -4.01
C GLN A 48 -13.20 -27.43 -4.86
N ILE A 49 -13.02 -28.15 -5.95
CA ILE A 49 -14.09 -28.62 -6.84
C ILE A 49 -14.14 -30.14 -6.77
N VAL A 50 -15.30 -30.70 -6.43
CA VAL A 50 -15.53 -32.15 -6.42
C VAL A 50 -16.46 -32.49 -7.57
N VAL A 51 -16.05 -33.44 -8.40
CA VAL A 51 -16.84 -33.93 -9.55
C VAL A 51 -17.02 -35.43 -9.47
N GLN A 52 -18.12 -35.92 -10.04
CA GLN A 52 -18.37 -37.33 -10.29
C GLN A 52 -18.28 -37.60 -11.79
N LEU A 53 -17.53 -38.61 -12.19
CA LEU A 53 -17.45 -39.08 -13.57
C LEU A 53 -18.66 -39.97 -13.92
N GLU A 54 -18.85 -40.23 -15.22
CA GLU A 54 -19.94 -41.10 -15.71
C GLU A 54 -19.93 -42.51 -15.09
N ASP A 55 -18.74 -43.03 -14.75
CA ASP A 55 -18.56 -44.33 -14.10
C ASP A 55 -18.79 -44.31 -12.56
N GLY A 56 -19.19 -43.16 -12.02
CA GLY A 56 -19.40 -42.93 -10.59
C GLY A 56 -18.14 -42.57 -9.79
N THR A 57 -16.95 -42.56 -10.41
CA THR A 57 -15.69 -42.21 -9.75
C THR A 57 -15.68 -40.73 -9.33
N MET A 58 -15.25 -40.46 -8.10
CA MET A 58 -15.07 -39.09 -7.60
C MET A 58 -13.67 -38.57 -7.92
N LYS A 59 -13.59 -37.31 -8.37
CA LYS A 59 -12.33 -36.58 -8.54
C LYS A 59 -12.41 -35.20 -7.89
N GLU A 60 -11.28 -34.75 -7.38
CA GLU A 60 -11.15 -33.48 -6.69
C GLU A 60 -10.10 -32.61 -7.36
N TYR A 61 -10.40 -31.32 -7.48
CA TYR A 61 -9.57 -30.32 -8.14
C TYR A 61 -9.37 -29.11 -7.24
N PHE A 62 -8.18 -28.53 -7.33
CA PHE A 62 -7.83 -27.26 -6.73
C PHE A 62 -7.84 -26.19 -7.81
N LYS A 63 -8.55 -25.09 -7.57
CA LYS A 63 -8.58 -23.93 -8.44
C LYS A 63 -8.08 -22.72 -7.68
N LYS A 64 -7.23 -21.92 -8.31
CA LYS A 64 -6.89 -20.56 -7.85
C LYS A 64 -7.20 -19.53 -8.93
N GLY A 65 -7.47 -18.28 -8.55
CA GLY A 65 -7.75 -17.22 -9.52
C GLY A 65 -7.31 -15.83 -9.09
N ALA A 66 -7.02 -15.00 -10.10
CA ALA A 66 -6.51 -13.64 -9.95
C ALA A 66 -7.08 -12.75 -11.06
N ARG A 67 -7.13 -11.43 -10.82
CA ARG A 67 -7.71 -10.47 -11.79
C ARG A 67 -6.64 -9.64 -12.50
N GLY A 68 -6.97 -9.13 -13.69
CA GLY A 68 -6.15 -8.23 -14.47
C GLY A 68 -4.94 -8.88 -15.13
N ALA A 69 -4.15 -8.06 -15.81
CA ALA A 69 -2.99 -8.52 -16.59
C ALA A 69 -1.96 -9.29 -15.75
N ILE A 70 -1.66 -8.82 -14.54
CA ILE A 70 -0.76 -9.54 -13.60
C ILE A 70 -1.38 -10.88 -13.21
N GLY A 71 -2.69 -10.94 -12.94
CA GLY A 71 -3.38 -12.18 -12.63
C GLY A 71 -3.29 -13.21 -13.76
N MET A 72 -3.42 -12.77 -15.02
CA MET A 72 -3.25 -13.64 -16.20
C MET A 72 -1.83 -14.24 -16.25
N GLU A 73 -0.81 -13.40 -16.09
CA GLU A 73 0.58 -13.87 -16.11
C GLU A 73 0.89 -14.80 -14.93
N MET A 74 0.33 -14.54 -13.74
CA MET A 74 0.45 -15.41 -12.57
C MET A 74 -0.15 -16.80 -12.82
N MET A 75 -1.37 -16.87 -13.40
CA MET A 75 -2.04 -18.15 -13.66
C MET A 75 -1.31 -18.97 -14.72
N ARG A 76 -0.90 -18.33 -15.82
CA ARG A 76 -0.07 -18.95 -16.87
C ARG A 76 1.27 -19.41 -16.32
N GLY A 77 1.97 -18.53 -15.62
CA GLY A 77 3.28 -18.82 -15.03
C GLY A 77 3.23 -19.99 -14.06
N THR A 78 2.20 -20.05 -13.19
CA THR A 78 1.99 -21.20 -12.31
C THR A 78 1.80 -22.48 -13.12
N PHE A 79 0.89 -22.48 -14.10
CA PHE A 79 0.58 -23.70 -14.87
C PHE A 79 1.83 -24.25 -15.56
N GLU A 80 2.58 -23.39 -16.25
CA GLU A 80 3.80 -23.80 -16.97
C GLU A 80 4.89 -24.29 -16.01
N ALA A 81 5.03 -23.64 -14.84
CA ALA A 81 5.98 -24.05 -13.80
C ALA A 81 5.62 -25.42 -13.21
N GLU A 82 4.38 -25.61 -12.76
CA GLU A 82 3.93 -26.88 -12.18
C GLU A 82 3.86 -27.99 -13.25
N GLN A 83 3.60 -27.66 -14.51
CA GLN A 83 3.66 -28.62 -15.62
C GLN A 83 5.08 -29.14 -15.83
N ALA A 84 6.08 -28.26 -15.80
CA ALA A 84 7.48 -28.66 -15.91
C ALA A 84 7.92 -29.49 -14.68
N LEU A 85 7.55 -29.08 -13.48
CA LEU A 85 7.89 -29.80 -12.25
C LEU A 85 7.23 -31.18 -12.19
N TYR A 86 5.95 -31.28 -12.56
CA TYR A 86 5.19 -32.54 -12.60
C TYR A 86 5.82 -33.55 -13.56
N THR A 87 6.41 -33.10 -14.67
CA THR A 87 7.13 -33.99 -15.60
C THR A 87 8.30 -34.71 -14.93
N PHE A 88 8.97 -34.07 -13.97
CA PHE A 88 10.15 -34.64 -13.30
C PHE A 88 9.88 -35.15 -11.88
N SER A 89 8.77 -34.76 -11.27
CA SER A 89 8.39 -35.21 -9.92
C SER A 89 6.86 -35.37 -9.78
N PRO A 90 6.22 -36.25 -10.58
CA PRO A 90 4.76 -36.42 -10.57
C PRO A 90 4.23 -36.98 -9.24
N GLY A 91 5.09 -37.64 -8.46
CA GLY A 91 4.78 -38.15 -7.14
C GLY A 91 4.73 -37.07 -6.05
N GLN A 92 5.22 -35.85 -6.32
CA GLN A 92 5.33 -34.78 -5.31
C GLN A 92 4.65 -33.47 -5.73
N VAL A 93 4.28 -33.30 -7.00
CA VAL A 93 3.63 -32.07 -7.50
C VAL A 93 2.16 -32.38 -7.84
N PRO A 94 1.18 -31.55 -7.46
CA PRO A 94 -0.20 -31.69 -7.92
C PRO A 94 -0.25 -31.69 -9.45
N LYS A 95 -1.03 -32.60 -10.06
CA LYS A 95 -1.13 -32.64 -11.52
C LYS A 95 -1.80 -31.36 -12.05
N PRO A 96 -1.11 -30.52 -12.84
CA PRO A 96 -1.75 -29.36 -13.46
C PRO A 96 -2.74 -29.84 -14.52
N ILE A 97 -3.91 -29.20 -14.57
CA ILE A 97 -5.00 -29.54 -15.49
C ILE A 97 -5.16 -28.47 -16.56
N GLY A 98 -5.10 -27.20 -16.17
CA GLY A 98 -5.20 -26.10 -17.13
C GLY A 98 -5.13 -24.74 -16.48
N TRP A 99 -5.08 -23.71 -17.33
CA TRP A 99 -5.31 -22.33 -16.95
C TRP A 99 -6.15 -21.65 -18.04
N GLY A 100 -6.70 -20.47 -17.74
CA GLY A 100 -7.47 -19.70 -18.71
C GLY A 100 -8.05 -18.41 -18.13
N THR A 101 -8.91 -17.78 -18.92
CA THR A 101 -9.69 -16.59 -18.56
C THR A 101 -11.16 -16.99 -18.47
N TYR A 102 -11.88 -16.43 -17.51
CA TYR A 102 -13.31 -16.64 -17.35
C TYR A 102 -14.08 -16.12 -18.59
N THR A 103 -15.16 -16.81 -18.92
CA THR A 103 -16.10 -16.39 -19.97
C THR A 103 -16.96 -15.22 -19.52
N ILE A 104 -17.41 -15.23 -18.27
CA ILE A 104 -18.34 -14.23 -17.71
C ILE A 104 -17.61 -12.93 -17.36
N ASP A 105 -16.39 -13.03 -16.81
CA ASP A 105 -15.53 -11.89 -16.49
C ASP A 105 -14.17 -12.02 -17.18
N PRO A 106 -13.96 -11.39 -18.35
CA PRO A 106 -12.69 -11.42 -19.08
C PRO A 106 -11.50 -10.84 -18.31
N ASN A 107 -11.74 -10.14 -17.19
CA ASN A 107 -10.70 -9.63 -16.31
C ASN A 107 -10.29 -10.63 -15.22
N THR A 108 -10.90 -11.82 -15.16
CA THR A 108 -10.59 -12.86 -14.16
C THR A 108 -9.97 -14.08 -14.82
N HIS A 109 -8.85 -14.55 -14.26
CA HIS A 109 -8.06 -15.67 -14.77
C HIS A 109 -7.96 -16.78 -13.72
N PHE A 110 -7.75 -18.02 -14.16
CA PHE A 110 -7.65 -19.17 -13.27
C PHE A 110 -6.53 -20.13 -13.62
N TYR A 111 -6.08 -20.86 -12.60
CA TYR A 111 -5.26 -22.06 -12.66
C TYR A 111 -6.01 -23.21 -11.99
N LEU A 112 -5.95 -24.41 -12.58
CA LEU A 112 -6.64 -25.61 -12.13
C LEU A 112 -5.64 -26.78 -12.07
N SER A 113 -5.64 -27.51 -10.94
CA SER A 113 -4.83 -28.70 -10.71
C SER A 113 -5.62 -29.78 -9.98
N GLN A 114 -5.02 -30.97 -9.85
CA GLN A 114 -5.50 -32.01 -8.95
C GLN A 114 -5.49 -31.49 -7.51
N PHE A 115 -6.57 -31.77 -6.76
CA PHE A 115 -6.58 -31.50 -5.33
C PHE A 115 -5.71 -32.51 -4.57
N VAL A 116 -4.85 -32.01 -3.68
CA VAL A 116 -4.02 -32.85 -2.80
C VAL A 116 -4.26 -32.41 -1.36
N GLU A 117 -4.76 -33.31 -0.53
CA GLU A 117 -4.96 -33.02 0.89
C GLU A 117 -3.62 -33.10 1.63
N MET A 118 -3.31 -32.03 2.38
CA MET A 118 -2.03 -31.82 3.04
C MET A 118 -2.20 -31.66 4.55
N ARG A 119 -1.18 -32.05 5.30
CA ARG A 119 -1.12 -31.85 6.76
C ARG A 119 -0.38 -30.56 7.06
N GLU A 120 -0.68 -29.95 8.21
CA GLU A 120 -0.08 -28.67 8.61
C GLU A 120 1.33 -28.80 9.19
N ASP A 121 1.74 -30.00 9.61
CA ASP A 121 3.06 -30.23 10.20
C ASP A 121 4.20 -29.90 9.23
N LEU A 122 5.32 -29.45 9.80
CA LEU A 122 6.52 -29.17 9.04
C LEU A 122 7.18 -30.49 8.61
N PRO A 123 7.69 -30.60 7.37
CA PRO A 123 8.47 -31.76 6.99
C PRO A 123 9.75 -31.84 7.82
N SER A 124 10.21 -33.07 8.09
CA SER A 124 11.53 -33.24 8.70
C SER A 124 12.62 -32.74 7.74
N PRO A 125 13.79 -32.28 8.23
CA PRO A 125 14.89 -31.87 7.36
C PRO A 125 15.31 -32.95 6.36
N GLY A 126 15.21 -34.23 6.73
CA GLY A 126 15.51 -35.36 5.87
C GLY A 126 14.50 -35.54 4.74
N ASP A 127 13.20 -35.46 5.05
CA ASP A 127 12.14 -35.61 4.04
C ASP A 127 12.10 -34.42 3.08
N TRP A 128 12.33 -33.21 3.61
CA TRP A 128 12.47 -32.00 2.79
C TRP A 128 13.64 -32.16 1.82
N ALA A 129 14.82 -32.53 2.33
CA ALA A 129 16.01 -32.71 1.49
C ALA A 129 15.85 -33.81 0.45
N ALA A 130 15.21 -34.93 0.80
CA ALA A 130 14.94 -36.03 -0.12
C ALA A 130 14.00 -35.60 -1.25
N SER A 131 12.96 -34.83 -0.93
CA SER A 131 11.97 -34.35 -1.91
C SER A 131 12.60 -33.38 -2.92
N VAL A 132 13.35 -32.39 -2.43
CA VAL A 132 14.07 -31.42 -3.27
C VAL A 132 15.15 -32.10 -4.12
N TRP A 133 15.88 -33.05 -3.53
CA TRP A 133 16.86 -33.85 -4.25
C TRP A 133 16.24 -34.65 -5.39
N GLU A 134 15.09 -35.30 -5.18
CA GLU A 134 14.44 -36.11 -6.21
C GLU A 134 14.10 -35.27 -7.44
N LEU A 135 13.54 -34.08 -7.25
CA LEU A 135 13.27 -33.13 -8.33
C LEU A 135 14.56 -32.77 -9.09
N HIS A 136 15.62 -32.42 -8.35
CA HIS A 136 16.88 -32.00 -8.96
C HIS A 136 17.54 -33.16 -9.72
N ALA A 137 17.64 -34.34 -9.12
CA ALA A 137 18.22 -35.53 -9.73
C ALA A 137 17.44 -35.94 -10.99
N ASN A 138 16.11 -35.81 -10.99
CA ASN A 138 15.28 -36.17 -12.13
C ASN A 138 15.35 -35.16 -13.28
N SER A 139 15.69 -33.90 -13.04
CA SER A 139 15.65 -32.82 -14.04
C SER A 139 17.02 -32.34 -14.51
N MET A 140 18.08 -32.54 -13.74
CA MET A 140 19.42 -32.02 -14.04
C MET A 140 19.92 -32.40 -15.44
N GLY A 141 20.31 -31.40 -16.22
CA GLY A 141 20.82 -31.58 -17.59
C GLY A 141 19.74 -31.87 -18.63
N LYS A 142 18.45 -31.88 -18.27
CA LYS A 142 17.33 -32.19 -19.20
C LYS A 142 16.68 -30.94 -19.81
N SER A 143 17.22 -29.75 -19.56
CA SER A 143 16.78 -28.53 -20.24
C SER A 143 16.97 -28.65 -21.76
N SER A 144 15.91 -28.44 -22.53
CA SER A 144 15.93 -28.51 -23.99
C SER A 144 16.80 -27.42 -24.63
N THR A 145 16.92 -26.25 -23.98
CA THR A 145 17.70 -25.12 -24.48
C THR A 145 19.17 -25.19 -24.06
N ARG A 146 19.50 -26.01 -23.05
CA ARG A 146 20.78 -26.03 -22.33
C ARG A 146 21.19 -24.66 -21.75
N LYS A 147 20.24 -23.73 -21.64
CA LYS A 147 20.40 -22.39 -21.08
C LYS A 147 19.67 -22.29 -19.74
N PHE A 148 19.95 -21.21 -19.01
CA PHE A 148 19.25 -20.85 -17.77
C PHE A 148 18.09 -19.92 -18.06
N GLY A 149 16.96 -20.13 -17.39
CA GLY A 149 15.74 -19.35 -17.60
C GLY A 149 14.49 -20.19 -17.77
N PHE A 150 13.43 -19.56 -18.27
CA PHE A 150 12.13 -20.16 -18.46
C PHE A 150 11.40 -19.48 -19.62
N HIS A 151 10.51 -20.20 -20.31
CA HIS A 151 9.81 -19.71 -21.50
C HIS A 151 8.69 -18.72 -21.19
N VAL A 152 8.30 -18.58 -19.92
CA VAL A 152 7.33 -17.60 -19.43
C VAL A 152 7.85 -16.90 -18.18
N THR A 153 7.34 -15.70 -17.92
CA THR A 153 7.51 -15.01 -16.63
C THR A 153 6.82 -15.84 -15.54
N THR A 154 7.57 -16.18 -14.48
CA THR A 154 7.00 -16.75 -13.25
C THR A 154 6.94 -15.68 -12.17
N HIS A 155 6.19 -15.95 -11.11
CA HIS A 155 5.95 -14.99 -10.04
C HIS A 155 6.34 -15.57 -8.69
N LEU A 156 7.01 -14.77 -7.87
CA LEU A 156 7.13 -15.00 -6.43
C LEU A 156 6.06 -14.18 -5.75
N ALA A 157 5.07 -14.83 -5.14
CA ALA A 157 3.82 -14.16 -4.78
C ALA A 157 3.24 -13.43 -6.01
N ASN A 158 3.09 -12.10 -5.95
CA ASN A 158 2.65 -11.25 -7.06
C ASN A 158 3.81 -10.52 -7.76
N VAL A 159 5.06 -10.84 -7.45
CA VAL A 159 6.27 -10.18 -7.95
C VAL A 159 6.77 -10.92 -9.20
N PRO A 160 6.71 -10.33 -10.41
CA PRO A 160 7.21 -10.98 -11.62
C PRO A 160 8.74 -11.13 -11.58
N VAL A 161 9.21 -12.29 -12.04
CA VAL A 161 10.64 -12.65 -12.06
C VAL A 161 11.13 -12.73 -13.51
N ASN A 162 12.20 -11.98 -13.84
CA ASN A 162 12.75 -11.97 -15.19
C ASN A 162 13.53 -13.26 -15.48
N ASN A 163 12.86 -14.21 -16.14
CA ASN A 163 13.40 -15.52 -16.51
C ASN A 163 13.93 -15.58 -17.95
N SER A 164 14.22 -14.43 -18.59
CA SER A 164 14.75 -14.41 -19.95
C SER A 164 16.02 -15.25 -20.06
N TRP A 165 16.11 -16.05 -21.11
CA TRP A 165 17.16 -17.06 -21.29
C TRP A 165 18.56 -16.47 -21.31
N ASN A 166 19.49 -17.10 -20.59
CA ASN A 166 20.91 -16.76 -20.58
C ASN A 166 21.78 -18.01 -20.67
N SER A 167 22.95 -17.91 -21.30
CA SER A 167 23.90 -19.01 -21.40
C SER A 167 24.84 -19.14 -20.20
N SER A 168 24.95 -18.10 -19.37
CA SER A 168 25.73 -18.11 -18.12
C SER A 168 24.80 -18.02 -16.92
N TRP A 169 25.06 -18.85 -15.90
CA TRP A 169 24.35 -18.84 -14.64
C TRP A 169 24.58 -17.53 -13.89
N GLU A 170 25.82 -17.04 -13.87
CA GLU A 170 26.16 -15.76 -13.24
C GLU A 170 25.35 -14.60 -13.86
N SER A 171 25.31 -14.54 -15.19
CA SER A 171 24.58 -13.50 -15.92
C SER A 171 23.07 -13.60 -15.73
N PHE A 172 22.53 -14.82 -15.72
CA PHE A 172 21.12 -15.08 -15.41
C PHE A 172 20.74 -14.59 -14.01
N TRP A 173 21.52 -14.98 -12.99
CA TRP A 173 21.23 -14.59 -11.61
C TRP A 173 21.32 -13.09 -11.40
N ARG A 174 22.33 -12.44 -11.99
CA ARG A 174 22.49 -10.97 -11.97
C ARG A 174 21.28 -10.26 -12.58
N GLN A 175 20.82 -10.71 -13.75
CA GLN A 175 19.63 -10.17 -14.43
C GLN A 175 18.40 -10.28 -13.52
N GLN A 176 18.19 -11.45 -12.91
CA GLN A 176 17.04 -11.69 -12.06
C GLN A 176 17.07 -10.81 -10.80
N MET A 177 18.22 -10.75 -10.11
CA MET A 177 18.40 -9.91 -8.93
C MET A 177 18.25 -8.42 -9.23
N LYS A 178 18.77 -7.95 -10.38
CA LYS A 178 18.55 -6.57 -10.82
C LYS A 178 17.06 -6.29 -10.97
N GLY A 179 16.30 -7.18 -11.61
CA GLY A 179 14.85 -7.04 -11.77
C GLY A 179 14.10 -6.94 -10.44
N LEU A 180 14.53 -7.68 -9.42
CA LEU A 180 13.96 -7.60 -8.07
C LEU A 180 14.35 -6.30 -7.35
N PHE A 181 15.61 -5.87 -7.44
CA PHE A 181 16.05 -4.59 -6.87
C PHE A 181 15.34 -3.39 -7.50
N ASP A 182 15.16 -3.39 -8.82
CA ASP A 182 14.40 -2.35 -9.53
C ASP A 182 12.91 -2.32 -9.09
N GLN A 183 12.37 -3.44 -8.61
CA GLN A 183 11.00 -3.51 -8.07
C GLN A 183 10.93 -3.03 -6.62
N ASP A 184 11.89 -3.43 -5.78
CA ASP A 184 12.05 -2.88 -4.42
C ASP A 184 12.10 -1.35 -4.44
N ASP A 185 12.89 -0.81 -5.36
CA ASP A 185 13.03 0.63 -5.56
C ASP A 185 11.75 1.32 -6.05
N ARG A 186 10.97 0.67 -6.90
CA ARG A 186 9.66 1.20 -7.33
C ARG A 186 8.66 1.26 -6.18
N VAL A 187 8.73 0.30 -5.27
CA VAL A 187 7.78 0.17 -4.15
C VAL A 187 8.11 1.15 -3.03
N HIS A 188 9.40 1.33 -2.71
CA HIS A 188 9.82 2.14 -1.57
C HIS A 188 10.38 3.52 -1.94
N GLY A 189 10.74 3.74 -3.20
CA GLY A 189 11.57 4.87 -3.63
C GLY A 189 13.07 4.60 -3.49
N MET A 190 13.88 5.42 -4.17
CA MET A 190 15.34 5.36 -4.15
C MET A 190 15.91 5.62 -2.75
N ASP A 191 16.99 4.92 -2.43
CA ASP A 191 17.79 5.10 -1.21
C ASP A 191 19.27 5.02 -1.61
N ASP A 192 20.03 6.09 -1.40
CA ASP A 192 21.39 6.24 -1.96
C ASP A 192 22.35 5.16 -1.43
N GLU A 193 22.27 4.85 -0.15
CA GLU A 193 23.08 3.81 0.50
C GLU A 193 22.72 2.42 -0.06
N LEU A 194 21.43 2.08 -0.10
CA LEU A 194 20.97 0.80 -0.64
C LEU A 194 21.29 0.68 -2.12
N THR A 195 21.21 1.77 -2.88
CA THR A 195 21.57 1.80 -4.31
C THR A 195 23.04 1.44 -4.49
N ALA A 196 23.94 2.03 -3.70
CA ALA A 196 25.36 1.69 -3.73
C ALA A 196 25.59 0.21 -3.36
N LEU A 197 24.94 -0.28 -2.29
CA LEU A 197 25.04 -1.69 -1.88
C LEU A 197 24.53 -2.65 -2.96
N LYS A 198 23.39 -2.35 -3.59
CA LYS A 198 22.82 -3.13 -4.70
C LYS A 198 23.78 -3.20 -5.88
N MET A 199 24.42 -2.08 -6.24
CA MET A 199 25.42 -2.05 -7.31
C MET A 199 26.64 -2.92 -6.99
N ILE A 200 27.20 -2.80 -5.80
CA ILE A 200 28.35 -3.63 -5.38
C ILE A 200 27.96 -5.11 -5.35
N PHE A 201 26.76 -5.44 -4.87
CA PHE A 201 26.28 -6.82 -4.87
C PHE A 201 26.16 -7.38 -6.29
N LEU A 202 25.53 -6.64 -7.19
CA LEU A 202 25.32 -7.06 -8.59
C LEU A 202 26.63 -7.24 -9.35
N HIS A 203 27.63 -6.39 -9.09
CA HIS A 203 28.87 -6.35 -9.88
C HIS A 203 30.04 -7.10 -9.26
N GLU A 204 30.19 -7.08 -7.94
CA GLU A 204 31.35 -7.65 -7.25
C GLU A 204 30.97 -8.97 -6.55
N VAL A 205 29.90 -8.97 -5.75
CA VAL A 205 29.55 -10.14 -4.92
C VAL A 205 29.06 -11.32 -5.77
N ILE A 206 28.15 -11.07 -6.71
CA ILE A 206 27.69 -12.12 -7.64
C ILE A 206 28.87 -12.69 -8.43
N SER A 207 29.74 -11.83 -8.97
CA SER A 207 30.93 -12.26 -9.72
C SER A 207 31.87 -13.09 -8.86
N ARG A 208 32.11 -12.68 -7.59
CA ARG A 208 33.01 -13.40 -6.67
C ARG A 208 32.54 -14.82 -6.41
N TYR A 209 31.25 -15.03 -6.20
CA TYR A 209 30.73 -16.33 -5.75
C TYR A 209 30.15 -17.20 -6.87
N LEU A 210 29.60 -16.63 -7.93
CA LEU A 210 28.95 -17.39 -9.00
C LEU A 210 29.83 -17.60 -10.22
N ALA A 211 30.71 -16.65 -10.57
CA ALA A 211 31.60 -16.82 -11.72
C ALA A 211 32.51 -18.06 -11.60
N PRO A 212 33.07 -18.41 -10.41
CA PRO A 212 33.88 -19.63 -10.27
C PRO A 212 33.17 -20.92 -10.69
N LEU A 213 31.83 -20.99 -10.63
CA LEU A 213 31.09 -22.18 -11.07
C LEU A 213 31.23 -22.48 -12.56
N GLU A 214 31.60 -21.47 -13.36
CA GLU A 214 31.68 -21.52 -14.82
C GLU A 214 33.10 -21.19 -15.34
N ARG A 215 34.11 -21.22 -14.45
CA ARG A 215 35.53 -20.95 -14.77
C ARG A 215 36.38 -22.20 -14.62
N GLU A 216 37.60 -22.15 -15.17
CA GLU A 216 38.59 -23.24 -15.06
C GLU A 216 38.03 -24.58 -15.56
N GLY A 217 37.27 -24.55 -16.66
CA GLY A 217 36.67 -25.73 -17.28
C GLY A 217 35.42 -26.26 -16.57
N ARG A 218 34.96 -25.61 -15.49
CA ARG A 218 33.69 -25.94 -14.83
C ARG A 218 32.51 -25.37 -15.58
N SER A 219 31.35 -26.00 -15.40
CA SER A 219 30.09 -25.57 -15.96
C SER A 219 28.96 -25.95 -15.03
N VAL A 220 27.95 -25.07 -14.90
CA VAL A 220 26.72 -25.40 -14.22
C VAL A 220 25.79 -26.11 -15.19
N MET A 221 25.33 -27.32 -14.84
CA MET A 221 24.27 -27.98 -15.60
C MET A 221 22.91 -27.39 -15.22
N PRO A 222 22.11 -26.89 -16.19
CA PRO A 222 20.76 -26.41 -15.88
C PRO A 222 19.91 -27.51 -15.25
N CYS A 223 19.38 -27.22 -14.06
CA CYS A 223 18.50 -28.07 -13.27
C CYS A 223 17.16 -27.35 -13.12
N LEU A 224 16.04 -28.07 -13.18
CA LEU A 224 14.76 -27.44 -12.90
C LEU A 224 14.67 -27.23 -11.38
N ILE A 225 14.49 -25.99 -10.96
CA ILE A 225 14.37 -25.62 -9.54
C ILE A 225 13.00 -25.02 -9.26
N HIS A 226 12.48 -25.20 -8.05
CA HIS A 226 11.15 -24.72 -7.65
C HIS A 226 11.18 -23.22 -7.29
N SER A 227 12.28 -22.77 -6.71
CA SER A 227 12.59 -21.39 -6.31
C SER A 227 11.67 -20.75 -5.26
N ASP A 228 10.82 -21.52 -4.58
CA ASP A 228 9.94 -20.99 -3.51
C ASP A 228 9.59 -22.06 -2.46
N LEU A 229 10.60 -22.83 -2.02
CA LEU A 229 10.43 -24.00 -1.14
C LEU A 229 10.40 -23.66 0.36
N TRP A 230 9.70 -22.60 0.72
CA TRP A 230 9.49 -22.28 2.14
C TRP A 230 8.42 -23.22 2.74
N PRO A 231 8.31 -23.34 4.08
CA PRO A 231 7.39 -24.28 4.72
C PRO A 231 5.91 -24.17 4.35
N GLY A 232 5.49 -23.07 3.73
CA GLY A 232 4.13 -22.90 3.22
C GLY A 232 3.88 -23.60 1.88
N ASN A 233 4.92 -23.94 1.12
CA ASN A 233 4.84 -24.48 -0.25
C ASN A 233 5.40 -25.90 -0.39
N ILE A 234 5.83 -26.51 0.72
CA ILE A 234 6.21 -27.91 0.79
C ILE A 234 5.65 -28.54 2.05
N LYS A 235 4.65 -29.39 1.88
CA LYS A 235 3.83 -29.92 2.99
C LYS A 235 3.70 -31.45 2.92
N PRO A 236 3.64 -32.15 4.06
CA PRO A 236 3.33 -33.58 4.06
C PRO A 236 1.94 -33.85 3.49
N LYS A 237 1.82 -34.87 2.64
CA LYS A 237 0.52 -35.35 2.17
C LYS A 237 -0.23 -36.01 3.32
N LYS A 238 -1.57 -35.97 3.28
CA LYS A 238 -2.40 -36.72 4.23
C LYS A 238 -2.61 -38.18 3.81
N SER A 239 -2.64 -38.43 2.51
CA SER A 239 -2.88 -39.77 1.93
C SER A 239 -1.63 -40.67 1.88
N SER A 240 -0.43 -40.13 2.12
CA SER A 240 0.82 -40.87 2.05
C SER A 240 1.91 -40.19 2.88
N ASN A 241 3.04 -40.89 3.10
CA ASN A 241 4.21 -40.33 3.79
C ASN A 241 5.06 -39.39 2.91
N GLY A 242 4.65 -39.09 1.67
CA GLY A 242 5.37 -38.20 0.76
C GLY A 242 5.05 -36.72 0.98
N LEU A 243 5.90 -35.83 0.44
CA LEU A 243 5.65 -34.39 0.45
C LEU A 243 4.94 -33.94 -0.84
N CYS A 244 4.24 -32.82 -0.72
CA CYS A 244 3.60 -32.08 -1.80
C CYS A 244 4.31 -30.73 -1.97
N MET A 245 4.83 -30.45 -3.16
CA MET A 245 5.40 -29.15 -3.56
C MET A 245 4.43 -28.43 -4.49
N PHE A 246 4.16 -27.16 -4.24
CA PHE A 246 3.15 -26.38 -4.96
C PHE A 246 3.48 -24.89 -4.95
N ASP A 247 2.81 -24.10 -5.80
CA ASP A 247 3.02 -22.65 -5.93
C ASP A 247 4.48 -22.29 -6.28
N ALA A 248 4.99 -22.93 -7.33
CA ALA A 248 6.36 -22.75 -7.77
C ALA A 248 6.61 -21.48 -8.60
N CYS A 249 7.80 -20.90 -8.41
CA CYS A 249 8.38 -19.88 -9.27
C CYS A 249 9.50 -20.50 -10.13
N ALA A 250 9.17 -21.59 -10.84
CA ALA A 250 10.18 -22.48 -11.41
C ALA A 250 10.96 -21.88 -12.59
N PHE A 251 12.22 -22.27 -12.70
CA PHE A 251 13.06 -22.01 -13.88
C PHE A 251 14.23 -23.00 -13.95
N TRP A 252 14.92 -23.05 -15.08
CA TRP A 252 16.15 -23.82 -15.24
C TRP A 252 17.33 -23.02 -14.69
N GLY A 253 17.96 -23.52 -13.62
CA GLY A 253 18.99 -22.82 -12.86
C GLY A 253 20.01 -23.75 -12.21
N HIS A 254 20.81 -23.20 -11.31
CA HIS A 254 21.69 -23.98 -10.44
C HIS A 254 20.90 -24.56 -9.26
N ASN A 255 21.04 -25.87 -9.01
CA ASN A 255 20.30 -26.58 -7.96
C ASN A 255 20.52 -26.01 -6.54
N GLU A 256 21.70 -25.43 -6.25
CA GLU A 256 21.98 -24.83 -4.94
C GLU A 256 21.11 -23.60 -4.64
N ALA A 257 20.49 -22.97 -5.65
CA ALA A 257 19.65 -21.80 -5.47
C ALA A 257 18.37 -22.09 -4.66
N ASP A 258 17.83 -23.31 -4.77
CA ASP A 258 16.69 -23.75 -3.96
C ASP A 258 17.03 -23.91 -2.48
N LEU A 259 18.32 -24.03 -2.13
CA LEU A 259 18.78 -24.07 -0.75
C LEU A 259 18.86 -22.68 -0.11
N GLY A 260 18.79 -21.60 -0.90
CA GLY A 260 18.90 -20.23 -0.38
C GLY A 260 17.77 -19.88 0.59
N ILE A 261 16.59 -20.48 0.41
CA ILE A 261 15.41 -20.26 1.27
C ILE A 261 15.68 -20.70 2.71
N CYS A 262 16.56 -21.69 2.91
CA CYS A 262 16.90 -22.22 4.22
C CYS A 262 17.70 -21.24 5.10
N ARG A 263 18.29 -20.18 4.52
CA ARG A 263 18.96 -19.12 5.29
C ARG A 263 18.00 -18.07 5.84
N ASN A 264 16.78 -18.01 5.33
CA ASN A 264 15.87 -16.96 5.72
C ASN A 264 15.44 -17.15 7.18
N PRO A 265 15.73 -16.21 8.09
CA PRO A 265 15.49 -16.38 9.53
C PRO A 265 13.99 -16.49 9.87
N ARG A 266 13.11 -16.06 8.96
CA ARG A 266 11.66 -16.20 9.09
C ARG A 266 11.20 -17.66 9.02
N TYR A 267 11.91 -18.50 8.27
CA TYR A 267 11.48 -19.86 7.97
C TYR A 267 12.30 -20.87 8.80
N LYS A 268 11.62 -21.72 9.58
CA LYS A 268 12.25 -22.73 10.46
C LYS A 268 12.88 -23.93 9.71
N LEU A 269 13.53 -23.71 8.56
CA LEU A 269 14.21 -24.74 7.77
C LEU A 269 15.69 -24.88 8.20
N GLY A 270 16.44 -23.79 8.07
CA GLY A 270 17.81 -23.66 8.58
C GLY A 270 18.85 -24.61 7.97
N GLN A 271 20.03 -24.61 8.60
CA GLN A 271 21.17 -25.47 8.26
C GLN A 271 20.88 -27.00 8.27
N PRO A 272 19.98 -27.56 9.10
CA PRO A 272 19.65 -28.98 9.04
C PRO A 272 19.21 -29.45 7.65
N CYS A 273 18.34 -28.69 6.96
CA CYS A 273 17.85 -29.05 5.62
C CYS A 273 18.99 -29.06 4.59
N ILE A 274 19.86 -28.04 4.64
CA ILE A 274 21.04 -27.94 3.78
C ILE A 274 21.95 -29.15 3.98
N ARG A 275 22.26 -29.51 5.23
CA ARG A 275 23.12 -30.66 5.53
C ARG A 275 22.55 -31.97 5.02
N GLU A 276 21.25 -32.23 5.20
CA GLU A 276 20.62 -33.45 4.70
C GLU A 276 20.58 -33.52 3.16
N TYR A 277 20.45 -32.36 2.50
CA TYR A 277 20.53 -32.27 1.05
C TYR A 277 21.95 -32.56 0.53
N LEU A 278 22.97 -31.98 1.17
CA LEU A 278 24.37 -32.14 0.78
C LEU A 278 24.90 -33.58 0.94
N LYS A 279 24.25 -34.42 1.78
CA LYS A 279 24.53 -35.86 1.82
C LYS A 279 24.17 -36.59 0.53
N ARG A 280 23.34 -35.99 -0.33
CA ARG A 280 22.81 -36.59 -1.57
C ARG A 280 23.47 -36.01 -2.82
N ILE A 281 23.62 -34.68 -2.87
CA ILE A 281 24.35 -33.98 -3.93
C ILE A 281 25.42 -33.11 -3.24
N PRO A 282 26.73 -33.41 -3.42
CA PRO A 282 27.80 -32.57 -2.91
C PRO A 282 27.71 -31.14 -3.41
N ALA A 283 28.25 -30.19 -2.63
CA ALA A 283 28.35 -28.80 -3.06
C ALA A 283 29.17 -28.67 -4.35
N ALA A 284 28.78 -27.76 -5.24
CA ALA A 284 29.49 -27.49 -6.47
C ALA A 284 30.87 -26.88 -6.19
N GLU A 285 31.85 -27.14 -7.06
CA GLU A 285 33.19 -26.58 -6.91
C GLU A 285 33.26 -25.10 -7.29
N PRO A 286 33.91 -24.22 -6.50
CA PRO A 286 34.71 -24.55 -5.32
C PRO A 286 33.81 -24.79 -4.10
N THR A 287 33.96 -25.92 -3.43
CA THR A 287 33.14 -26.27 -2.26
C THR A 287 33.32 -25.27 -1.11
N ALA A 288 34.51 -24.66 -0.98
CA ALA A 288 34.79 -23.60 -0.01
C ALA A 288 33.90 -22.35 -0.17
N ASP A 289 33.40 -22.08 -1.38
CA ASP A 289 32.54 -20.93 -1.66
C ASP A 289 31.04 -21.23 -1.43
N PHE A 290 30.68 -22.46 -1.07
CA PHE A 290 29.27 -22.89 -0.94
C PHE A 290 28.45 -21.99 -0.01
N ASP A 291 28.96 -21.67 1.18
CA ASP A 291 28.23 -20.82 2.13
C ASP A 291 27.98 -19.41 1.56
N GLY A 292 28.98 -18.84 0.89
CA GLY A 292 28.89 -17.55 0.22
C GLY A 292 27.89 -17.57 -0.93
N ARG A 293 27.90 -18.62 -1.76
CA ARG A 293 26.89 -18.80 -2.83
C ARG A 293 25.49 -18.92 -2.27
N ASN A 294 25.31 -19.69 -1.21
CA ASN A 294 24.01 -19.86 -0.58
C ASN A 294 23.50 -18.54 0.03
N ALA A 295 24.38 -17.69 0.57
CA ALA A 295 24.05 -16.33 0.98
C ALA A 295 23.68 -15.42 -0.21
N VAL A 296 24.37 -15.52 -1.35
CA VAL A 296 23.97 -14.84 -2.60
C VAL A 296 22.57 -15.26 -3.04
N TYR A 297 22.25 -16.55 -2.97
CA TYR A 297 20.90 -17.04 -3.30
C TYR A 297 19.83 -16.58 -2.32
N ALA A 298 20.17 -16.48 -1.03
CA ALA A 298 19.24 -16.00 0.00
C ALA A 298 18.80 -14.54 -0.21
N MET A 299 19.64 -13.71 -0.85
CA MET A 299 19.36 -12.30 -1.13
C MET A 299 18.05 -12.09 -1.90
N LYS A 300 17.69 -13.05 -2.76
CA LYS A 300 16.40 -13.08 -3.48
C LYS A 300 15.22 -13.00 -2.52
N TYR A 301 15.25 -13.75 -1.42
CA TYR A 301 14.15 -13.81 -0.46
C TYR A 301 14.14 -12.62 0.50
N HIS A 302 15.30 -12.07 0.89
CA HIS A 302 15.35 -10.81 1.64
C HIS A 302 14.76 -9.65 0.83
N THR A 303 15.07 -9.61 -0.47
CA THR A 303 14.50 -8.62 -1.40
C THR A 303 13.00 -8.81 -1.57
N LEU A 304 12.54 -10.05 -1.74
CA LEU A 304 11.11 -10.39 -1.83
C LEU A 304 10.34 -9.92 -0.59
N LEU A 305 10.83 -10.22 0.61
CA LEU A 305 10.19 -9.79 1.86
C LEU A 305 10.13 -8.26 1.96
N SER A 306 11.19 -7.56 1.53
CA SER A 306 11.19 -6.10 1.49
C SER A 306 10.11 -5.54 0.56
N ILE A 307 9.93 -6.13 -0.63
CA ILE A 307 8.89 -5.75 -1.60
C ILE A 307 7.50 -6.01 -1.02
N MET A 308 7.24 -7.23 -0.54
CA MET A 308 5.90 -7.66 -0.14
C MET A 308 5.38 -6.94 1.10
N TYR A 309 6.24 -6.71 2.09
CA TYR A 309 5.84 -6.17 3.39
C TYR A 309 6.17 -4.69 3.58
N CYS A 310 6.44 -3.97 2.48
CA CYS A 310 6.83 -2.57 2.46
C CYS A 310 5.93 -1.61 3.28
N PHE A 311 4.63 -1.90 3.36
CA PHE A 311 3.65 -1.09 4.12
C PHE A 311 3.40 -1.62 5.55
N LYS A 312 3.68 -2.90 5.81
CA LYS A 312 3.40 -3.56 7.09
C LYS A 312 4.59 -3.52 8.03
N ASP A 313 5.79 -3.71 7.50
CA ASP A 313 6.99 -3.85 8.29
C ASP A 313 8.22 -3.35 7.53
N LYS A 314 8.69 -2.17 7.93
CA LYS A 314 9.88 -1.54 7.34
C LYS A 314 11.18 -2.25 7.74
N SER A 315 11.16 -3.13 8.75
CA SER A 315 12.35 -3.84 9.19
C SER A 315 12.93 -4.75 8.10
N PHE A 316 12.11 -5.31 7.21
CA PHE A 316 12.60 -6.16 6.11
C PHE A 316 13.51 -5.43 5.13
N ARG A 317 13.26 -4.14 4.87
CA ARG A 317 14.17 -3.32 4.04
C ARG A 317 15.47 -3.04 4.76
N GLN A 318 15.43 -2.88 6.08
CA GLN A 318 16.65 -2.77 6.88
C GLN A 318 17.43 -4.09 6.92
N THR A 319 16.75 -5.23 7.11
CA THR A 319 17.38 -6.55 7.01
C THR A 319 18.06 -6.76 5.66
N LEU A 320 17.41 -6.37 4.56
CA LEU A 320 18.03 -6.39 3.23
C LEU A 320 19.34 -5.58 3.19
N LYS A 321 19.33 -4.35 3.73
CA LYS A 321 20.55 -3.51 3.83
C LYS A 321 21.64 -4.20 4.65
N ASP A 322 21.29 -4.76 5.80
CA ASP A 322 22.24 -5.36 6.74
C ASP A 322 22.88 -6.62 6.14
N GLU A 323 22.08 -7.48 5.52
CA GLU A 323 22.56 -8.69 4.82
C GLU A 323 23.44 -8.34 3.62
N LEU A 324 23.11 -7.26 2.87
CA LEU A 324 23.96 -6.77 1.79
C LEU A 324 25.32 -6.30 2.32
N LYS A 325 25.34 -5.52 3.42
CA LYS A 325 26.59 -5.09 4.06
C LYS A 325 27.43 -6.28 4.52
N GLU A 326 26.80 -7.27 5.15
CA GLU A 326 27.48 -8.46 5.65
C GLU A 326 28.14 -9.25 4.50
N ILE A 327 27.40 -9.54 3.44
CA ILE A 327 27.92 -10.35 2.33
C ILE A 327 28.98 -9.59 1.52
N ILE A 328 28.85 -8.27 1.37
CA ILE A 328 29.88 -7.43 0.74
C ILE A 328 31.17 -7.47 1.58
N GLY A 329 31.05 -7.33 2.90
CA GLY A 329 32.19 -7.42 3.82
C GLY A 329 32.91 -8.78 3.75
N LYS A 330 32.16 -9.88 3.66
CA LYS A 330 32.71 -11.23 3.49
C LYS A 330 33.38 -11.41 2.12
N ALA A 331 32.75 -10.94 1.05
CA ALA A 331 33.30 -11.02 -0.29
C ALA A 331 34.66 -10.30 -0.38
N ALA A 332 34.75 -9.08 0.17
CA ALA A 332 35.98 -8.29 0.19
C ALA A 332 37.14 -8.97 0.92
N GLN A 333 36.87 -9.71 2.01
CA GLN A 333 37.88 -10.46 2.76
C GLN A 333 38.40 -11.70 2.02
N SER A 334 37.62 -12.21 1.07
CA SER A 334 37.90 -13.44 0.34
C SER A 334 38.56 -13.23 -1.04
N MET A 335 38.83 -11.98 -1.42
CA MET A 335 39.58 -11.68 -2.65
C MET A 335 41.09 -11.82 -2.39
N PRO A 336 41.85 -12.48 -3.27
CA PRO A 336 43.30 -12.52 -3.15
C PRO A 336 43.88 -11.10 -3.15
N GLN A 337 44.76 -10.79 -2.20
CA GLN A 337 45.64 -9.62 -2.34
C GLN A 337 46.59 -9.90 -3.50
N GLY A 338 46.28 -9.39 -4.69
CA GLY A 338 47.19 -9.46 -5.82
C GLY A 338 48.46 -8.69 -5.50
N GLU A 339 49.60 -9.39 -5.49
CA GLU A 339 50.92 -8.80 -5.69
C GLU A 339 50.87 -8.02 -7.01
N GLY A 340 51.01 -6.70 -6.93
CA GLY A 340 50.99 -5.82 -8.08
C GLY A 340 52.29 -5.96 -8.86
N ASP A 341 52.27 -6.77 -9.90
CA ASP A 341 53.27 -6.73 -10.95
C ASP A 341 52.89 -5.62 -11.94
N ALA A 342 53.74 -4.61 -12.01
CA ALA A 342 53.52 -3.41 -12.79
C ALA A 342 53.96 -3.63 -14.24
N SER A 343 53.04 -4.00 -15.14
CA SER A 343 53.10 -3.59 -16.55
C SER A 343 51.86 -4.02 -17.35
N SER A 344 51.03 -3.05 -17.74
CA SER A 344 50.44 -2.90 -19.09
C SER A 344 49.24 -1.96 -19.02
N GLY A 345 49.29 -0.88 -19.80
CA GLY A 345 48.29 0.17 -19.80
C GLY A 345 47.04 -0.20 -20.58
N SER A 346 45.88 0.07 -19.99
CA SER A 346 44.70 0.55 -20.71
C SER A 346 43.77 1.29 -19.74
N GLN A 347 43.20 2.40 -20.20
CA GLN A 347 42.50 3.40 -19.38
C GLN A 347 41.26 2.82 -18.69
N GLY A 348 41.30 2.73 -17.35
CA GLY A 348 40.18 2.40 -16.48
C GLY A 348 39.73 3.61 -15.66
N ARG A 349 38.41 3.88 -15.63
CA ARG A 349 37.81 4.89 -14.76
C ARG A 349 38.08 4.53 -13.30
N HIS A 350 38.64 5.49 -12.58
CA HIS A 350 38.94 5.42 -11.14
C HIS A 350 37.65 5.18 -10.32
N ILE A 351 37.64 4.09 -9.56
CA ILE A 351 36.78 3.91 -8.39
C ILE A 351 37.71 3.98 -7.16
N PRO A 352 37.43 4.80 -6.14
CA PRO A 352 38.29 4.89 -4.97
C PRO A 352 38.04 3.67 -4.07
N MET A 353 39.05 2.81 -3.92
CA MET A 353 39.07 1.72 -2.94
C MET A 353 40.38 1.77 -2.16
N LYS A 354 40.27 2.19 -0.89
CA LYS A 354 41.14 1.97 0.28
C LYS A 354 41.09 3.22 1.17
N GLY A 355 40.04 3.36 1.98
CA GLY A 355 39.91 4.47 2.93
C GLY A 355 38.78 4.33 3.95
N GLU A 356 37.60 3.84 3.56
CA GLU A 356 36.39 4.03 4.39
C GLU A 356 35.80 2.76 5.05
N PHE A 357 36.50 1.62 5.04
CA PHE A 357 36.03 0.40 5.71
C PHE A 357 36.83 -0.03 6.95
N SER A 358 37.77 0.81 7.41
CA SER A 358 38.60 0.50 8.59
C SER A 358 37.96 0.85 9.94
N GLU A 359 36.89 1.66 9.98
CA GLU A 359 36.36 2.21 11.24
C GLU A 359 35.29 1.37 11.95
N TYR A 360 34.86 0.24 11.37
CA TYR A 360 33.74 -0.54 11.94
C TYR A 360 34.16 -1.84 12.66
N LYS A 361 35.47 -2.11 12.79
CA LYS A 361 35.98 -3.40 13.28
C LYS A 361 36.41 -3.43 14.76
N SER A 362 36.30 -2.34 15.53
CA SER A 362 36.96 -2.25 16.85
C SER A 362 36.07 -2.23 18.10
N SER A 363 34.75 -2.49 18.00
CA SER A 363 33.88 -2.33 19.18
C SER A 363 32.96 -3.53 19.49
N VAL A 364 33.50 -4.76 19.56
CA VAL A 364 32.95 -5.83 20.43
C VAL A 364 34.07 -6.82 20.85
N VAL A 365 34.11 -7.14 22.16
CA VAL A 365 34.99 -8.11 22.87
C VAL A 365 36.40 -7.53 23.17
N SER A 366 36.85 -7.29 24.41
CA SER A 366 36.66 -8.00 25.69
C SER A 366 36.86 -7.06 26.89
N LEU A 367 36.03 -7.20 27.92
CA LEU A 367 36.39 -6.86 29.30
C LEU A 367 37.56 -7.75 29.72
N ASP A 368 38.68 -7.16 30.15
CA ASP A 368 39.41 -7.70 31.31
C ASP A 368 40.30 -6.64 31.99
N LEU A 369 40.50 -6.85 33.28
CA LEU A 369 40.93 -5.89 34.29
C LEU A 369 42.44 -5.61 34.36
N THR A 370 42.75 -4.40 34.85
CA THR A 370 43.95 -3.92 35.60
C THR A 370 44.95 -2.97 34.90
N PRO A 371 45.54 -2.01 35.66
CA PRO A 371 46.15 -0.80 35.11
C PRO A 371 47.69 -0.83 35.18
N ASN A 372 48.39 -0.32 34.17
CA ASN A 372 49.51 0.60 34.40
C ASN A 372 50.10 1.27 33.13
N THR A 373 50.11 2.60 33.18
CA THR A 373 51.17 3.55 32.81
C THR A 373 52.02 3.35 31.54
N ARG A 374 51.90 4.29 30.58
CA ARG A 374 52.92 5.34 30.33
C ARG A 374 52.52 6.33 29.23
N SER A 375 52.97 7.56 29.47
CA SER A 375 52.88 8.82 28.73
C SER A 375 53.34 8.81 27.26
N SER A 376 52.60 9.47 26.38
CA SER A 376 53.04 10.58 25.47
C SER A 376 51.92 10.90 24.45
N ASP A 377 51.88 12.17 24.00
CA ASP A 377 51.01 12.77 22.96
C ASP A 377 49.63 13.30 23.35
N ASN A 378 49.61 14.53 23.88
CA ASN A 378 48.39 15.26 24.29
C ASN A 378 48.03 16.48 23.39
N SER A 379 48.66 16.67 22.22
CA SER A 379 48.38 17.84 21.36
C SER A 379 47.48 17.55 20.15
N SER A 380 47.52 16.34 19.58
CA SER A 380 46.72 15.97 18.39
C SER A 380 45.30 15.49 18.74
N SER A 381 45.13 14.80 19.88
CA SER A 381 43.84 14.30 20.39
C SER A 381 42.86 15.43 20.77
N SER A 382 43.39 16.58 21.19
CA SER A 382 42.60 17.76 21.56
C SER A 382 41.88 18.37 20.36
N ALA A 383 42.55 18.48 19.20
CA ALA A 383 41.97 19.12 18.02
C ALA A 383 40.82 18.31 17.41
N THR A 384 40.93 16.98 17.36
CA THR A 384 39.87 16.08 16.87
C THR A 384 38.66 16.06 17.79
N THR A 385 38.89 16.11 19.11
CA THR A 385 37.81 16.19 20.11
C THR A 385 37.07 17.53 20.01
N ILE A 386 37.81 18.64 19.84
CA ILE A 386 37.22 19.97 19.62
C ILE A 386 36.40 20.01 18.32
N MET A 387 36.88 19.41 17.23
CA MET A 387 36.16 19.35 15.95
C MET A 387 34.87 18.52 16.06
N LEU A 388 34.88 17.40 16.80
CA LEU A 388 33.69 16.57 17.03
C LEU A 388 32.66 17.30 17.90
N GLU A 389 33.10 17.95 18.98
CA GLU A 389 32.22 18.77 19.83
C GLU A 389 31.58 19.91 19.05
N GLN A 390 32.35 20.64 18.23
CA GLN A 390 31.83 21.70 17.36
C GLN A 390 30.83 21.17 16.34
N THR A 391 31.07 19.98 15.78
CA THR A 391 30.15 19.33 14.84
C THR A 391 28.84 18.93 15.52
N LEU A 392 28.90 18.32 16.70
CA LEU A 392 27.72 17.95 17.48
C LEU A 392 26.92 19.19 17.94
N GLN A 393 27.61 20.26 18.32
CA GLN A 393 26.97 21.55 18.64
C GLN A 393 26.27 22.14 17.42
N ALA A 394 26.89 22.08 16.23
CA ALA A 394 26.26 22.53 14.99
C ALA A 394 25.01 21.71 14.62
N ILE A 395 25.08 20.38 14.74
CA ILE A 395 23.93 19.49 14.52
C ILE A 395 22.82 19.80 15.53
N GLY A 396 23.16 19.96 16.81
CA GLY A 396 22.22 20.32 17.86
C GLY A 396 21.55 21.67 17.60
N LEU A 397 22.31 22.68 17.17
CA LEU A 397 21.78 23.99 16.81
C LEU A 397 20.85 23.91 15.60
N ILE A 398 21.22 23.17 14.54
CA ILE A 398 20.36 22.96 13.38
C ILE A 398 19.05 22.29 13.80
N TRP A 399 19.10 21.29 14.67
CA TRP A 399 17.91 20.61 15.17
C TRP A 399 17.03 21.51 16.03
N ILE A 400 17.60 22.35 16.89
CA ILE A 400 16.89 23.36 17.68
C ILE A 400 16.21 24.38 16.75
N LEU A 401 16.94 24.91 15.76
CA LEU A 401 16.40 25.87 14.79
C LEU A 401 15.27 25.25 13.95
N TYR A 402 15.45 24.00 13.51
CA TYR A 402 14.40 23.26 12.80
C TYR A 402 13.17 23.04 13.68
N SER A 403 13.36 22.64 14.94
CA SER A 403 12.27 22.44 15.89
C SER A 403 11.55 23.75 16.21
N ALA A 404 12.27 24.84 16.39
CA ALA A 404 11.71 26.18 16.59
C ALA A 404 10.93 26.66 15.35
N TYR A 405 11.45 26.43 14.15
CA TYR A 405 10.74 26.70 12.90
C TYR A 405 9.46 25.88 12.80
N LYS A 406 9.50 24.57 13.08
CA LYS A 406 8.31 23.70 13.04
C LYS A 406 7.27 24.12 14.08
N PHE A 407 7.71 24.51 15.28
CA PHE A 407 6.83 25.04 16.31
C PHE A 407 6.18 26.36 15.87
N TYR A 408 6.98 27.32 15.39
CA TYR A 408 6.46 28.56 14.80
C TYR A 408 5.48 28.27 13.68
N ASP A 409 5.82 27.37 12.76
CA ASP A 409 5.02 27.03 11.60
C ASP A 409 3.63 26.54 12.02
N ALA A 410 3.58 25.65 13.03
CA ALA A 410 2.36 25.10 13.61
C ALA A 410 1.47 26.16 14.31
N ILE A 411 2.06 27.10 15.05
CA ILE A 411 1.28 28.13 15.78
C ILE A 411 0.92 29.34 14.92
N ALA A 412 1.67 29.60 13.84
CA ALA A 412 1.60 30.89 13.16
C ALA A 412 0.25 31.17 12.48
N ILE A 413 -0.59 30.17 12.16
CA ILE A 413 -1.96 30.42 11.67
C ILE A 413 -2.90 30.98 12.74
N TRP A 414 -2.54 30.86 14.01
CA TRP A 414 -3.34 31.31 15.16
C TRP A 414 -2.94 32.70 15.63
N ILE A 415 -1.66 33.05 15.49
CA ILE A 415 -1.10 34.33 15.97
C ILE A 415 -0.98 35.38 14.85
N LEU A 416 -0.83 34.98 13.59
CA LEU A 416 -0.74 35.93 12.49
C LEU A 416 -2.14 36.47 12.10
N PRO A 417 -2.22 37.72 11.63
CA PRO A 417 -3.50 38.29 11.19
C PRO A 417 -4.08 37.52 10.01
N SER A 418 -5.41 37.47 9.96
CA SER A 418 -6.18 36.88 8.85
C SER A 418 -5.86 37.58 7.53
N VAL A 419 -5.88 36.81 6.44
CA VAL A 419 -5.81 37.34 5.07
C VAL A 419 -7.19 37.21 4.46
N SER A 420 -7.71 38.33 3.94
CA SER A 420 -9.06 38.39 3.39
C SER A 420 -9.24 37.49 2.16
N LEU A 421 -10.39 36.82 2.08
CA LEU A 421 -10.78 36.04 0.90
C LEU A 421 -11.22 36.91 -0.28
N LYS A 422 -11.30 38.25 -0.10
CA LYS A 422 -11.53 39.20 -1.20
C LYS A 422 -10.51 39.09 -2.33
N LYS A 423 -9.33 38.49 -2.09
CA LYS A 423 -8.37 38.18 -3.16
C LYS A 423 -8.93 37.26 -4.25
N TYR A 424 -9.98 36.48 -3.96
CA TYR A 424 -10.66 35.59 -4.90
C TYR A 424 -11.92 36.22 -5.51
N GLN A 425 -12.20 37.50 -5.22
CA GLN A 425 -13.27 38.26 -5.85
C GLN A 425 -12.77 38.94 -7.13
N ARG A 426 -13.66 39.05 -8.11
CA ARG A 426 -13.49 39.84 -9.32
C ARG A 426 -13.87 41.31 -9.06
N LYS A 427 -13.47 42.19 -9.99
CA LYS A 427 -13.88 43.60 -9.95
C LYS A 427 -15.40 43.67 -10.14
N GLY A 428 -16.11 43.93 -9.05
CA GLY A 428 -17.57 43.77 -8.95
C GLY A 428 -17.92 42.50 -8.18
N SER A 429 -18.47 42.66 -6.97
CA SER A 429 -18.87 41.55 -6.07
C SER A 429 -19.83 40.58 -6.77
N TYR A 430 -20.75 41.10 -7.56
CA TYR A 430 -21.79 40.37 -8.30
C TYR A 430 -21.26 39.35 -9.32
N GLU A 431 -19.98 39.40 -9.67
CA GLU A 431 -19.41 38.46 -10.63
C GLU A 431 -18.85 37.20 -9.97
N SER A 432 -18.59 37.19 -8.65
CA SER A 432 -17.83 36.10 -8.01
C SER A 432 -18.74 35.12 -7.31
N TRP A 433 -18.74 33.86 -7.76
CA TRP A 433 -19.59 32.81 -7.21
C TRP A 433 -18.79 31.78 -6.40
N ALA A 434 -19.39 31.29 -5.33
CA ALA A 434 -18.90 30.19 -4.52
C ALA A 434 -19.86 29.00 -4.61
N LEU A 435 -19.37 27.85 -5.05
CA LEU A 435 -20.11 26.59 -5.03
C LEU A 435 -19.85 25.86 -3.72
N VAL A 436 -20.91 25.55 -2.97
CA VAL A 436 -20.83 24.82 -1.70
C VAL A 436 -21.66 23.55 -1.79
N THR A 437 -21.04 22.40 -1.49
CA THR A 437 -21.71 21.09 -1.47
C THR A 437 -22.14 20.68 -0.07
N GLY A 438 -23.26 19.96 0.06
CA GLY A 438 -23.84 19.67 1.37
C GLY A 438 -24.23 20.96 2.09
N ALA A 439 -24.81 21.91 1.35
CA ALA A 439 -24.99 23.29 1.80
C ALA A 439 -26.31 23.55 2.53
N SER A 440 -27.18 22.55 2.66
CA SER A 440 -28.46 22.71 3.35
C SER A 440 -28.30 22.89 4.86
N ALA A 441 -27.21 22.40 5.46
CA ALA A 441 -26.99 22.50 6.90
C ALA A 441 -25.53 22.33 7.34
N GLY A 442 -25.31 22.37 8.67
CA GLY A 442 -24.03 22.07 9.30
C GLY A 442 -22.90 23.00 8.84
N ILE A 443 -21.73 22.41 8.57
CA ILE A 443 -20.53 23.15 8.14
C ILE A 443 -20.73 23.76 6.74
N GLY A 444 -21.42 23.06 5.83
CA GLY A 444 -21.68 23.55 4.48
C GLY A 444 -22.52 24.82 4.47
N LEU A 445 -23.66 24.81 5.18
CA LEU A 445 -24.48 26.02 5.35
C LEU A 445 -23.68 27.15 6.01
N GLY A 446 -22.92 26.84 7.06
CA GLY A 446 -22.05 27.83 7.71
C GLY A 446 -21.04 28.46 6.75
N CYS A 447 -20.43 27.67 5.87
CA CYS A 447 -19.52 28.18 4.84
C CYS A 447 -20.26 29.05 3.83
N ALA A 448 -21.44 28.64 3.37
CA ALA A 448 -22.26 29.41 2.44
C ALA A 448 -22.66 30.78 3.03
N GLN A 449 -23.13 30.82 4.28
CA GLN A 449 -23.46 32.05 5.00
C GLN A 449 -22.24 32.98 5.11
N GLU A 450 -21.11 32.47 5.59
CA GLU A 450 -19.93 33.31 5.83
C GLU A 450 -19.21 33.75 4.54
N LEU A 451 -19.37 33.02 3.42
CA LEU A 451 -18.93 33.46 2.09
C LEU A 451 -19.88 34.53 1.52
N ALA A 452 -21.19 34.37 1.70
CA ALA A 452 -22.17 35.38 1.29
C ALA A 452 -21.94 36.71 2.02
N LEU A 453 -21.69 36.64 3.34
CA LEU A 453 -21.30 37.79 4.16
C LEU A 453 -19.93 38.41 3.80
N GLN A 454 -19.14 37.73 2.98
CA GLN A 454 -17.91 38.28 2.41
C GLN A 454 -18.13 38.89 1.03
N GLY A 455 -19.33 38.77 0.47
CA GLY A 455 -19.74 39.35 -0.82
C GLY A 455 -19.66 38.39 -2.00
N PHE A 456 -19.64 37.08 -1.79
CA PHE A 456 -19.75 36.08 -2.86
C PHE A 456 -21.21 35.72 -3.11
N ASN A 457 -21.60 35.59 -4.38
CA ASN A 457 -22.83 34.88 -4.74
C ASN A 457 -22.66 33.38 -4.47
N ILE A 458 -23.74 32.68 -4.17
CA ILE A 458 -23.66 31.31 -3.66
C ILE A 458 -24.41 30.35 -4.58
N VAL A 459 -23.77 29.25 -4.95
CA VAL A 459 -24.46 28.05 -5.43
C VAL A 459 -24.56 27.04 -4.31
N LEU A 460 -25.78 26.73 -3.89
CA LEU A 460 -26.08 25.72 -2.88
C LEU A 460 -26.34 24.38 -3.56
N LEU A 461 -25.46 23.40 -3.32
CA LEU A 461 -25.63 22.04 -3.83
C LEU A 461 -25.99 21.08 -2.69
N GLY A 462 -27.08 20.35 -2.87
CA GLY A 462 -27.56 19.31 -1.95
C GLY A 462 -28.59 18.39 -2.61
N ASN A 463 -29.11 17.42 -1.86
CA ASN A 463 -30.07 16.42 -2.38
C ASN A 463 -31.54 16.76 -2.08
N ASN A 464 -31.80 17.55 -1.04
CA ASN A 464 -33.13 17.98 -0.64
C ASN A 464 -33.36 19.45 -1.03
N GLU A 465 -34.35 19.69 -1.88
CA GLU A 465 -34.64 20.99 -2.45
C GLU A 465 -35.26 21.95 -1.43
N ASP A 466 -36.18 21.45 -0.60
CA ASP A 466 -36.84 22.25 0.43
C ASP A 466 -35.81 22.77 1.47
N GLU A 467 -34.89 21.91 1.91
CA GLU A 467 -33.83 22.33 2.83
C GLU A 467 -32.85 23.34 2.20
N LEU A 468 -32.66 23.28 0.87
CA LEU A 468 -31.81 24.25 0.15
C LEU A 468 -32.53 25.59 -0.01
N GLU A 469 -33.85 25.59 -0.18
CA GLU A 469 -34.67 26.80 -0.20
C GLU A 469 -34.69 27.49 1.17
N ASP A 470 -34.82 26.72 2.26
CA ASP A 470 -34.70 27.25 3.62
C ASP A 470 -33.30 27.87 3.87
N ALA A 471 -32.25 27.18 3.43
CA ALA A 471 -30.88 27.69 3.48
C ALA A 471 -30.70 28.98 2.67
N ARG A 472 -31.30 29.05 1.47
CA ARG A 472 -31.30 30.25 0.62
C ARG A 472 -31.97 31.43 1.32
N ALA A 473 -33.19 31.24 1.82
CA ALA A 473 -33.93 32.29 2.52
C ALA A 473 -33.17 32.81 3.76
N LEU A 474 -32.52 31.90 4.49
CA LEU A 474 -31.66 32.27 5.62
C LEU A 474 -30.46 33.12 5.18
N ILE A 475 -29.75 32.73 4.12
CA ILE A 475 -28.60 33.47 3.60
C ILE A 475 -29.00 34.86 3.10
N GLU A 476 -30.06 34.94 2.29
CA GLU A 476 -30.58 36.19 1.73
C GLU A 476 -31.00 37.15 2.85
N SER A 477 -31.74 36.67 3.85
CA SER A 477 -32.18 37.50 5.00
C SER A 477 -31.03 37.96 5.90
N GLU A 478 -29.97 37.17 6.05
CA GLU A 478 -28.77 37.59 6.79
C GLU A 478 -27.95 38.63 6.02
N CYS A 479 -27.81 38.44 4.71
CA CYS A 479 -27.05 39.35 3.86
C CYS A 479 -27.76 40.70 3.73
N LEU A 480 -29.08 40.73 3.54
CA LEU A 480 -29.86 41.96 3.48
C LEU A 480 -29.71 42.81 4.75
N ARG A 481 -29.56 42.18 5.91
CA ARG A 481 -29.34 42.88 7.19
C ARG A 481 -27.94 43.47 7.34
N ARG A 482 -26.94 42.96 6.62
CA ARG A 482 -25.51 43.28 6.84
C ARG A 482 -24.83 43.97 5.66
N HIS A 483 -25.33 43.80 4.45
CA HIS A 483 -24.82 44.38 3.20
C HIS A 483 -25.87 45.26 2.55
N LYS A 484 -25.42 46.30 1.83
CA LYS A 484 -26.29 47.14 0.99
C LYS A 484 -26.53 46.53 -0.40
N ASP A 485 -25.72 45.56 -0.78
CA ASP A 485 -25.72 44.90 -2.08
C ASP A 485 -26.48 43.57 -1.99
N GLU A 486 -27.28 43.27 -3.01
CA GLU A 486 -28.02 42.01 -3.13
C GLU A 486 -27.07 40.86 -3.50
N ILE A 487 -27.15 39.74 -2.78
CA ILE A 487 -26.38 38.53 -3.08
C ILE A 487 -27.30 37.55 -3.80
N ALA A 488 -26.85 37.06 -4.96
CA ALA A 488 -27.59 36.04 -5.68
C ALA A 488 -27.29 34.65 -5.10
N VAL A 489 -28.33 33.84 -4.94
CA VAL A 489 -28.23 32.44 -4.50
C VAL A 489 -28.90 31.54 -5.53
N ARG A 490 -28.18 30.53 -6.02
CA ARG A 490 -28.68 29.51 -6.96
C ARG A 490 -28.70 28.15 -6.27
N ILE A 491 -29.75 27.37 -6.49
CA ILE A 491 -29.88 26.02 -5.96
C ILE A 491 -29.57 25.00 -7.05
N LEU A 492 -28.83 23.95 -6.69
CA LEU A 492 -28.51 22.83 -7.56
C LEU A 492 -28.75 21.52 -6.84
N LYS A 493 -29.79 20.80 -7.28
CA LYS A 493 -30.17 19.51 -6.68
C LYS A 493 -29.36 18.38 -7.29
N VAL A 494 -28.48 17.79 -6.49
CA VAL A 494 -27.70 16.61 -6.88
C VAL A 494 -27.53 15.70 -5.66
N ASP A 495 -27.88 14.44 -5.83
CA ASP A 495 -27.60 13.41 -4.84
C ASP A 495 -26.18 12.84 -5.05
N ALA A 496 -25.29 13.12 -4.09
CA ALA A 496 -23.91 12.67 -4.12
C ALA A 496 -23.74 11.15 -4.01
N ILE A 497 -24.73 10.42 -3.48
CA ILE A 497 -24.68 8.96 -3.36
C ILE A 497 -24.98 8.31 -4.71
N THR A 498 -26.04 8.77 -5.39
CA THR A 498 -26.61 8.11 -6.58
C THR A 498 -26.24 8.77 -7.91
N SER A 499 -25.48 9.87 -7.89
CA SER A 499 -25.11 10.61 -9.11
C SER A 499 -24.13 9.84 -10.00
N THR A 500 -24.48 9.75 -11.28
CA THR A 500 -23.58 9.25 -12.34
C THR A 500 -22.67 10.37 -12.84
N PRO A 501 -21.55 10.07 -13.54
CA PRO A 501 -20.67 11.11 -14.06
C PRO A 501 -21.38 12.10 -14.98
N GLU A 502 -22.38 11.64 -15.74
CA GLU A 502 -23.20 12.45 -16.64
C GLU A 502 -24.10 13.42 -15.87
N LYS A 503 -24.67 12.99 -14.73
CA LYS A 503 -25.45 13.88 -13.86
C LYS A 503 -24.57 14.96 -13.22
N VAL A 504 -23.34 14.62 -12.82
CA VAL A 504 -22.39 15.61 -12.30
C VAL A 504 -21.95 16.58 -13.40
N GLN A 505 -21.75 16.09 -14.63
CA GLN A 505 -21.46 16.93 -15.80
C GLN A 505 -22.61 17.91 -16.07
N ALA A 506 -23.84 17.42 -16.20
CA ALA A 506 -25.01 18.26 -16.43
C ALA A 506 -25.20 19.32 -15.32
N ALA A 507 -24.90 18.97 -14.07
CA ALA A 507 -24.93 19.90 -12.95
C ALA A 507 -23.89 21.03 -13.12
N VAL A 508 -22.67 20.70 -13.57
CA VAL A 508 -21.63 21.70 -13.87
C VAL A 508 -21.97 22.55 -15.08
N ASP A 509 -22.56 21.96 -16.12
CA ASP A 509 -22.98 22.66 -17.34
C ASP A 509 -24.07 23.71 -17.04
N ASN A 510 -24.97 23.45 -16.07
CA ASN A 510 -25.98 24.41 -15.60
C ASN A 510 -25.40 25.62 -14.82
N MET A 511 -24.07 25.70 -14.69
CA MET A 511 -23.36 26.80 -14.04
C MET A 511 -22.31 27.45 -14.98
N ASP A 512 -22.37 27.18 -16.28
CA ASP A 512 -21.42 27.71 -17.26
C ASP A 512 -21.42 29.24 -17.36
N ASP A 513 -22.57 29.87 -17.08
CA ASP A 513 -22.79 31.31 -16.99
C ASP A 513 -22.15 31.94 -15.74
N LEU A 514 -21.78 31.13 -14.74
CA LEU A 514 -21.28 31.59 -13.44
C LEU A 514 -19.75 31.63 -13.40
N LYS A 515 -19.18 32.74 -12.94
CA LYS A 515 -17.74 32.82 -12.65
C LYS A 515 -17.46 32.26 -11.26
N ILE A 516 -17.43 30.94 -11.15
CA ILE A 516 -17.08 30.24 -9.91
C ILE A 516 -15.60 30.47 -9.59
N THR A 517 -15.30 31.08 -8.44
CA THR A 517 -13.94 31.31 -7.93
C THR A 517 -13.67 30.60 -6.61
N VAL A 518 -14.71 30.12 -5.91
CA VAL A 518 -14.57 29.35 -4.67
C VAL A 518 -15.34 28.04 -4.80
N LEU A 519 -14.71 26.92 -4.48
CA LEU A 519 -15.34 25.61 -4.35
C LEU A 519 -15.16 25.08 -2.94
N VAL A 520 -16.26 24.74 -2.26
CA VAL A 520 -16.27 24.08 -0.96
C VAL A 520 -16.88 22.68 -1.12
N ASN A 521 -15.99 21.70 -1.22
CA ASN A 521 -16.31 20.27 -1.21
C ASN A 521 -16.53 19.79 0.22
N ASN A 522 -17.73 20.02 0.75
CA ASN A 522 -18.12 19.71 2.13
C ASN A 522 -19.01 18.47 2.26
N VAL A 523 -19.76 18.10 1.22
CA VAL A 523 -20.65 16.93 1.28
C VAL A 523 -19.90 15.68 1.75
N GLY A 524 -20.47 14.95 2.70
CA GLY A 524 -19.81 13.82 3.32
C GLY A 524 -20.51 13.33 4.58
N GLY A 525 -20.18 12.11 5.00
CA GLY A 525 -20.79 11.46 6.15
C GLY A 525 -20.70 9.94 6.04
N VAL A 526 -21.37 9.22 6.93
CA VAL A 526 -21.50 7.76 6.83
C VAL A 526 -22.88 7.47 6.25
N SER A 527 -22.92 6.87 5.06
CA SER A 527 -24.18 6.52 4.39
C SER A 527 -24.59 5.10 4.79
N ALA A 528 -25.01 4.93 6.05
CA ALA A 528 -25.40 3.64 6.59
C ALA A 528 -26.52 3.76 7.62
N ARG A 529 -27.14 2.63 7.95
CA ARG A 529 -28.17 2.59 8.99
C ARG A 529 -27.64 3.05 10.35
N PRO A 530 -28.42 3.81 11.13
CA PRO A 530 -28.04 4.17 12.49
C PRO A 530 -28.00 2.95 13.44
N PRO A 531 -27.06 2.90 14.40
CA PRO A 531 -25.96 3.83 14.60
C PRO A 531 -24.94 3.71 13.48
N ALA A 532 -24.40 4.81 12.95
CA ALA A 532 -23.49 4.76 11.81
C ALA A 532 -22.05 4.31 12.18
N ILE A 533 -21.93 3.36 13.11
CA ILE A 533 -20.71 2.86 13.71
C ILE A 533 -20.87 1.33 13.86
N TRP A 534 -20.24 0.56 12.98
CA TRP A 534 -20.34 -0.91 12.92
C TRP A 534 -18.98 -1.56 12.64
N HIS A 535 -18.83 -2.86 12.94
CA HIS A 535 -17.70 -3.61 12.40
C HIS A 535 -17.80 -3.64 10.87
N LEU A 536 -16.67 -3.64 10.16
CA LEU A 536 -16.66 -3.52 8.70
C LEU A 536 -17.53 -4.60 8.03
N GLN A 537 -17.43 -5.84 8.51
CA GLN A 537 -18.20 -7.00 8.03
C GLN A 537 -19.72 -6.88 8.21
N ASP A 538 -20.19 -5.94 9.02
CA ASP A 538 -21.62 -5.74 9.29
C ASP A 538 -22.24 -4.67 8.38
N PHE A 539 -21.44 -3.91 7.62
CA PHE A 539 -21.96 -3.00 6.60
C PHE A 539 -22.39 -3.81 5.37
N THR A 540 -23.52 -3.44 4.77
CA THR A 540 -23.91 -4.01 3.46
C THR A 540 -23.05 -3.41 2.35
N GLY A 541 -22.95 -4.10 1.21
CA GLY A 541 -22.24 -3.57 0.03
C GLY A 541 -22.76 -2.19 -0.40
N GLU A 542 -24.08 -1.97 -0.34
CA GLU A 542 -24.70 -0.67 -0.65
C GLU A 542 -24.30 0.43 0.34
N GLU A 543 -24.15 0.13 1.64
CA GLU A 543 -23.71 1.11 2.63
C GLU A 543 -22.22 1.47 2.46
N VAL A 544 -21.40 0.48 2.09
CA VAL A 544 -19.99 0.66 1.74
C VAL A 544 -19.89 1.57 0.51
N ASP A 545 -20.55 1.19 -0.59
CA ASP A 545 -20.56 1.94 -1.85
C ASP A 545 -21.16 3.33 -1.68
N GLY A 546 -22.26 3.46 -0.94
CA GLY A 546 -22.89 4.74 -0.67
C GLY A 546 -21.95 5.70 0.08
N THR A 547 -21.19 5.19 1.05
CA THR A 547 -20.20 5.99 1.78
C THR A 547 -19.02 6.39 0.89
N ILE A 548 -18.55 5.50 0.01
CA ILE A 548 -17.49 5.80 -0.96
C ILE A 548 -17.97 6.84 -1.99
N ASN A 549 -19.18 6.65 -2.51
CA ASN A 549 -19.79 7.51 -3.52
C ASN A 549 -19.95 8.94 -2.98
N LEU A 550 -20.53 9.06 -1.78
CA LEU A 550 -20.76 10.32 -1.09
C LEU A 550 -19.47 11.11 -0.81
N ASN A 551 -18.46 10.46 -0.24
CA ASN A 551 -17.28 11.16 0.28
C ASN A 551 -16.11 11.29 -0.71
N ALA A 552 -15.95 10.33 -1.62
CA ALA A 552 -14.77 10.23 -2.48
C ALA A 552 -15.14 10.40 -3.96
N ARG A 553 -16.00 9.53 -4.50
CA ARG A 553 -16.29 9.50 -5.94
C ARG A 553 -16.94 10.80 -6.42
N PHE A 554 -18.00 11.25 -5.75
CA PHE A 554 -18.70 12.48 -6.12
C PHE A 554 -17.78 13.70 -6.09
N MET A 555 -17.05 13.87 -4.97
CA MET A 555 -16.10 14.96 -4.81
C MET A 555 -15.03 14.95 -5.91
N ALA A 556 -14.46 13.78 -6.23
CA ALA A 556 -13.42 13.66 -7.25
C ALA A 556 -13.96 14.02 -8.65
N GLN A 557 -15.16 13.54 -9.00
CA GLN A 557 -15.80 13.87 -10.28
C GLN A 557 -16.13 15.36 -10.39
N LEU A 558 -16.75 15.94 -9.35
CA LEU A 558 -17.04 17.37 -9.32
C LEU A 558 -15.75 18.20 -9.43
N THR A 559 -14.72 17.82 -8.68
CA THR A 559 -13.43 18.52 -8.70
C THR A 559 -12.78 18.47 -10.08
N ARG A 560 -12.77 17.30 -10.75
CA ARG A 560 -12.24 17.14 -12.11
C ARG A 560 -12.87 18.12 -13.10
N LEU A 561 -14.19 18.33 -12.99
CA LEU A 561 -14.94 19.22 -13.87
C LEU A 561 -14.80 20.70 -13.49
N MET A 562 -14.70 21.00 -12.19
CA MET A 562 -14.55 22.37 -11.70
C MET A 562 -13.12 22.90 -11.84
N LEU A 563 -12.10 22.05 -11.88
CA LEU A 563 -10.70 22.48 -11.91
C LEU A 563 -10.36 23.38 -13.11
N PRO A 564 -10.76 23.08 -14.36
CA PRO A 564 -10.57 23.99 -15.49
C PRO A 564 -11.31 25.32 -15.33
N ILE A 565 -12.52 25.30 -14.76
CA ILE A 565 -13.33 26.50 -14.49
C ILE A 565 -12.63 27.38 -13.45
N LEU A 566 -12.20 26.80 -12.32
CA LEU A 566 -11.47 27.51 -11.28
C LEU A 566 -10.13 28.06 -11.78
N ALA A 567 -9.41 27.32 -12.63
CA ALA A 567 -8.17 27.77 -13.23
C ALA A 567 -8.38 28.96 -14.19
N LYS A 568 -9.41 28.90 -15.05
CA LYS A 568 -9.83 30.00 -15.93
C LYS A 568 -10.23 31.23 -15.10
N ASN A 569 -10.93 31.00 -13.98
CA ASN A 569 -11.40 32.05 -13.08
C ASN A 569 -10.39 32.45 -11.99
N GLY A 570 -9.11 32.05 -12.11
CA GLY A 570 -8.10 32.34 -11.10
C GLY A 570 -7.82 33.84 -10.86
N PRO A 571 -7.46 34.27 -9.63
CA PRO A 571 -7.20 33.44 -8.46
C PRO A 571 -8.46 32.82 -7.87
N SER A 572 -8.40 31.52 -7.56
CA SER A 572 -9.51 30.72 -7.05
C SER A 572 -9.11 29.94 -5.81
N LEU A 573 -10.10 29.53 -5.00
CA LEU A 573 -9.93 28.75 -3.78
C LEU A 573 -10.74 27.46 -3.86
N MET A 574 -10.11 26.33 -3.53
CA MET A 574 -10.76 25.05 -3.31
C MET A 574 -10.54 24.59 -1.87
N LEU A 575 -11.64 24.32 -1.16
CA LEU A 575 -11.64 23.78 0.19
C LEU A 575 -12.25 22.38 0.17
N ASN A 576 -11.45 21.37 0.49
CA ASN A 576 -11.91 19.99 0.56
C ASN A 576 -12.02 19.54 2.02
N VAL A 577 -13.21 19.14 2.46
CA VAL A 577 -13.48 18.85 3.87
C VAL A 577 -13.18 17.39 4.19
N SER A 578 -12.03 17.17 4.83
CA SER A 578 -11.63 15.89 5.43
C SER A 578 -12.06 15.81 6.90
N SER A 579 -11.53 14.86 7.66
CA SER A 579 -11.81 14.65 9.08
C SER A 579 -10.59 14.11 9.80
N GLY A 580 -10.47 14.35 11.11
CA GLY A 580 -9.54 13.64 12.00
C GLY A 580 -9.74 12.12 11.96
N GLY A 581 -10.92 11.66 11.55
CA GLY A 581 -11.18 10.24 11.27
C GLY A 581 -10.31 9.65 10.14
N ARG A 582 -9.61 10.47 9.34
CA ARG A 582 -8.66 10.00 8.30
C ARG A 582 -7.52 9.14 8.85
N MET A 583 -7.30 9.17 10.16
CA MET A 583 -6.26 8.39 10.85
C MET A 583 -6.66 6.92 11.10
N GLY A 584 -7.89 6.51 10.75
CA GLY A 584 -8.39 5.15 10.94
C GLY A 584 -9.10 4.98 12.28
N MET A 585 -10.41 5.27 12.30
CA MET A 585 -11.24 5.12 13.50
C MET A 585 -12.03 3.80 13.45
N PRO A 586 -11.98 2.97 14.51
CA PRO A 586 -12.80 1.76 14.61
C PRO A 586 -14.28 2.08 14.44
N GLY A 587 -15.03 1.19 13.79
CA GLY A 587 -16.47 1.36 13.58
C GLY A 587 -16.87 2.13 12.33
N VAL A 588 -15.94 2.87 11.71
CA VAL A 588 -16.21 3.72 10.55
C VAL A 588 -15.10 3.61 9.50
N ALA A 589 -14.57 2.40 9.33
CA ALA A 589 -13.38 2.13 8.49
C ALA A 589 -13.50 2.71 7.06
N VAL A 590 -14.66 2.52 6.41
CA VAL A 590 -14.92 3.06 5.06
C VAL A 590 -14.87 4.59 5.07
N TYR A 591 -15.56 5.24 6.00
CA TYR A 591 -15.51 6.70 6.15
C TYR A 591 -14.10 7.21 6.45
N SER A 592 -13.34 6.55 7.34
CA SER A 592 -11.94 6.84 7.59
C SER A 592 -11.09 6.74 6.32
N GLY A 593 -11.26 5.68 5.53
CA GLY A 593 -10.60 5.50 4.25
C GLY A 593 -10.93 6.62 3.25
N THR A 594 -12.21 6.98 3.12
CA THR A 594 -12.63 8.07 2.21
C THR A 594 -12.11 9.43 2.65
N LYS A 595 -12.03 9.73 3.95
CA LYS A 595 -11.44 10.99 4.44
C LYS A 595 -9.90 11.00 4.29
N GLY A 596 -9.26 9.83 4.35
CA GLY A 596 -7.86 9.64 3.93
C GLY A 596 -7.66 9.93 2.44
N PHE A 597 -8.56 9.42 1.58
CA PHE A 597 -8.59 9.73 0.15
C PHE A 597 -8.71 11.24 -0.08
N VAL A 598 -9.65 11.94 0.56
CA VAL A 598 -9.81 13.40 0.43
C VAL A 598 -8.52 14.14 0.78
N SER A 599 -7.81 13.74 1.84
CA SER A 599 -6.53 14.36 2.22
C SER A 599 -5.46 14.19 1.16
N SER A 600 -5.23 12.95 0.72
CA SER A 600 -4.20 12.64 -0.27
C SER A 600 -4.51 13.27 -1.63
N PHE A 601 -5.77 13.19 -2.06
CA PHE A 601 -6.28 13.81 -3.29
C PHE A 601 -6.09 15.32 -3.30
N SER A 602 -6.44 16.00 -2.21
CA SER A 602 -6.27 17.46 -2.09
C SER A 602 -4.80 17.86 -2.14
N ASN A 603 -3.93 17.11 -1.46
CA ASN A 603 -2.49 17.37 -1.44
C ASN A 603 -1.84 17.17 -2.82
N ALA A 604 -2.32 16.17 -3.58
CA ALA A 604 -1.88 15.93 -4.96
C ALA A 604 -2.27 17.10 -5.86
N ILE A 605 -3.55 17.50 -5.89
CA ILE A 605 -4.02 18.61 -6.74
C ILE A 605 -3.34 19.93 -6.36
N ALA A 606 -3.15 20.22 -5.08
CA ALA A 606 -2.43 21.44 -4.66
C ALA A 606 -1.01 21.50 -5.25
N ARG A 607 -0.31 20.35 -5.30
CA ARG A 607 1.03 20.24 -5.89
C ARG A 607 0.98 20.36 -7.42
N GLU A 608 -0.01 19.75 -8.06
CA GLU A 608 -0.24 19.89 -9.51
C GLU A 608 -0.48 21.36 -9.89
N MET A 609 -1.39 22.06 -9.20
CA MET A 609 -1.68 23.47 -9.47
C MET A 609 -0.45 24.36 -9.30
N LYS A 610 0.39 24.07 -8.30
CA LYS A 610 1.66 24.76 -8.09
C LYS A 610 2.68 24.45 -9.20
N ALA A 611 2.82 23.19 -9.59
CA ALA A 611 3.75 22.76 -10.64
C ALA A 611 3.37 23.35 -12.01
N GLU A 612 2.08 23.38 -12.32
CA GLU A 612 1.51 23.97 -13.53
C GLU A 612 1.37 25.49 -13.48
N LYS A 613 1.72 26.12 -12.35
CA LYS A 613 1.60 27.57 -12.11
C LYS A 613 0.17 28.10 -12.32
N LYS A 614 -0.84 27.27 -12.05
CA LYS A 614 -2.25 27.68 -12.05
C LYS A 614 -2.55 28.49 -10.80
N LYS A 615 -3.41 29.51 -10.93
CA LYS A 615 -3.82 30.38 -9.82
C LYS A 615 -5.00 29.75 -9.05
N VAL A 616 -4.84 28.52 -8.59
CA VAL A 616 -5.85 27.79 -7.81
C VAL A 616 -5.21 27.35 -6.49
N ASP A 617 -5.63 27.99 -5.40
CA ASP A 617 -5.22 27.62 -4.05
C ASP A 617 -6.09 26.44 -3.59
N VAL A 618 -5.49 25.32 -3.19
CA VAL A 618 -6.21 24.12 -2.71
C VAL A 618 -5.82 23.83 -1.27
N LEU A 619 -6.81 23.66 -0.39
CA LEU A 619 -6.61 23.41 1.03
C LEU A 619 -7.52 22.29 1.54
N CYS A 620 -6.94 21.30 2.19
CA CYS A 620 -7.68 20.26 2.91
C CYS A 620 -8.03 20.74 4.33
N LEU A 621 -9.31 20.69 4.70
CA LEU A 621 -9.78 21.03 6.04
C LEU A 621 -9.92 19.76 6.88
N VAL A 622 -9.14 19.64 7.96
CA VAL A 622 -9.24 18.51 8.89
C VAL A 622 -10.23 18.87 10.00
N VAL A 623 -11.39 18.21 9.98
CA VAL A 623 -12.50 18.46 10.90
C VAL A 623 -12.51 17.45 12.06
N GLY A 624 -12.55 17.95 13.29
CA GLY A 624 -12.81 17.14 14.50
C GLY A 624 -14.31 16.95 14.74
N ASP A 625 -14.72 16.72 15.98
CA ASP A 625 -16.14 16.64 16.32
C ASP A 625 -16.79 18.05 16.23
N VAL A 626 -17.72 18.23 15.29
CA VAL A 626 -18.52 19.46 15.13
C VAL A 626 -19.99 19.12 15.31
N LYS A 627 -20.73 19.95 16.05
CA LYS A 627 -22.16 19.78 16.29
C LYS A 627 -22.90 20.08 14.98
N THR A 628 -23.38 19.03 14.34
CA THR A 628 -24.17 19.07 13.11
C THR A 628 -25.32 18.10 13.24
N GLN A 629 -26.34 18.20 12.38
CA GLN A 629 -27.49 17.29 12.39
C GLN A 629 -27.10 15.80 12.32
N SER A 630 -26.03 15.48 11.58
CA SER A 630 -25.52 14.11 11.42
C SER A 630 -24.57 13.68 12.54
N ASN A 631 -24.15 14.60 13.42
CA ASN A 631 -23.18 14.36 14.49
C ASN A 631 -23.52 15.20 15.73
N ALA A 632 -24.67 14.92 16.33
CA ALA A 632 -25.18 15.63 17.52
C ALA A 632 -25.09 14.82 18.82
N VAL A 633 -24.82 13.51 18.74
CA VAL A 633 -24.84 12.60 19.89
C VAL A 633 -23.45 12.47 20.52
N ALA A 634 -23.38 12.50 21.85
CA ALA A 634 -22.15 12.27 22.64
C ALA A 634 -20.97 13.20 22.29
N MET A 635 -21.26 14.49 22.10
CA MET A 635 -20.27 15.48 21.69
C MET A 635 -19.31 15.88 22.83
N PRO A 636 -17.99 15.95 22.60
CA PRO A 636 -17.04 16.46 23.58
C PRO A 636 -17.37 17.90 24.02
N PRO A 637 -17.19 18.26 25.30
CA PRO A 637 -17.38 19.62 25.79
C PRO A 637 -16.56 20.65 24.99
N GLY A 638 -17.22 21.70 24.52
CA GLY A 638 -16.58 22.77 23.76
C GLY A 638 -16.34 22.47 22.27
N SER A 639 -17.00 21.44 21.73
CA SER A 639 -17.13 21.23 20.28
C SER A 639 -17.93 22.38 19.65
N PRO A 640 -17.44 22.99 18.55
CA PRO A 640 -18.12 24.11 17.89
C PRO A 640 -19.38 23.62 17.15
N ASP A 641 -20.29 24.54 16.86
CA ASP A 641 -21.32 24.29 15.85
C ASP A 641 -20.76 24.44 14.42
N GLY A 642 -21.59 24.06 13.43
CA GLY A 642 -21.22 24.12 12.01
C GLY A 642 -20.79 25.52 11.54
N ARG A 643 -21.45 26.58 12.00
CA ARG A 643 -21.16 27.95 11.58
C ARG A 643 -19.94 28.51 12.28
N GLU A 644 -19.76 28.24 13.58
CA GLU A 644 -18.55 28.60 14.32
C GLU A 644 -17.30 27.99 13.68
N PHE A 645 -17.39 26.71 13.29
CA PHE A 645 -16.32 26.02 12.60
C PHE A 645 -16.05 26.62 11.22
N ALA A 646 -17.10 26.85 10.42
CA ALA A 646 -16.98 27.46 9.09
C ALA A 646 -16.34 28.85 9.14
N LYS A 647 -16.80 29.71 10.06
CA LYS A 647 -16.21 31.03 10.29
C LYS A 647 -14.74 30.95 10.67
N ALA A 648 -14.38 29.99 11.53
CA ALA A 648 -12.99 29.76 11.90
C ALA A 648 -12.12 29.29 10.72
N ALA A 649 -12.67 28.46 9.83
CA ALA A 649 -12.03 27.98 8.61
C ALA A 649 -11.77 29.10 7.60
N LEU A 650 -12.82 29.85 7.23
CA LEU A 650 -12.71 30.92 6.24
C LEU A 650 -11.82 32.07 6.73
N LYS A 651 -11.87 32.40 8.03
CA LYS A 651 -10.96 33.39 8.64
C LYS A 651 -9.48 33.03 8.47
N ARG A 652 -9.14 31.73 8.40
CA ARG A 652 -7.75 31.25 8.32
C ARG A 652 -7.32 30.83 6.92
N ALA A 653 -8.26 30.48 6.05
CA ALA A 653 -7.97 29.95 4.72
C ALA A 653 -7.05 30.84 3.88
N GLY A 654 -7.26 32.17 3.89
CA GLY A 654 -6.39 33.10 3.15
C GLY A 654 -4.94 33.07 3.64
N ARG A 655 -4.71 32.95 4.95
CA ARG A 655 -3.37 32.88 5.54
C ARG A 655 -2.73 31.51 5.31
N ALA A 656 -3.50 30.43 5.45
CA ALA A 656 -3.03 29.07 5.23
C ALA A 656 -2.53 28.87 3.79
N THR A 657 -3.32 29.34 2.81
CA THR A 657 -2.95 29.28 1.39
C THR A 657 -1.72 30.12 1.06
N GLN A 658 -1.62 31.35 1.60
CA GLN A 658 -0.43 32.19 1.43
C GLN A 658 0.86 31.53 1.95
N ARG A 659 0.74 30.71 3.00
CA ARG A 659 1.86 29.97 3.59
C ARG A 659 2.15 28.64 2.89
N GLY A 660 1.39 28.28 1.86
CA GLY A 660 1.54 27.02 1.13
C GLY A 660 1.16 25.80 1.96
N MET A 661 0.26 25.95 2.93
CA MET A 661 -0.25 24.82 3.71
C MET A 661 -1.12 23.92 2.82
N LEU A 662 -0.91 22.62 2.93
CA LEU A 662 -1.72 21.62 2.24
C LEU A 662 -2.94 21.19 3.06
N GLU A 663 -2.78 21.13 4.39
CA GLU A 663 -3.84 20.77 5.33
C GLU A 663 -3.95 21.83 6.43
N MET A 664 -5.17 22.09 6.89
CA MET A 664 -5.46 23.02 7.99
C MET A 664 -6.50 22.43 8.93
N THR A 665 -6.26 22.54 10.24
CA THR A 665 -7.25 22.27 11.29
C THR A 665 -7.79 23.60 11.81
N PRO A 666 -8.99 24.04 11.38
CA PRO A 666 -9.47 25.41 11.61
C PRO A 666 -9.82 25.79 13.05
N TRP A 667 -10.06 24.80 13.91
CA TRP A 667 -10.51 24.99 15.29
C TRP A 667 -9.37 24.66 16.26
N PHE A 668 -9.05 25.61 17.16
CA PHE A 668 -7.82 25.55 17.97
C PHE A 668 -7.79 24.30 18.84
N LYS A 669 -8.92 23.96 19.48
CA LYS A 669 -9.02 22.76 20.31
C LYS A 669 -8.79 21.48 19.51
N HIS A 670 -9.29 21.41 18.27
CA HIS A 670 -9.04 20.26 17.39
C HIS A 670 -7.55 20.19 17.00
N ALA A 671 -6.91 21.34 16.74
CA ALA A 671 -5.49 21.37 16.40
C ALA A 671 -4.63 20.87 17.57
N VAL A 672 -4.90 21.33 18.79
CA VAL A 672 -4.21 20.84 20.00
C VAL A 672 -4.45 19.34 20.20
N GLN A 673 -5.70 18.88 20.05
CA GLN A 673 -6.05 17.48 20.19
C GLN A 673 -5.29 16.59 19.19
N LEU A 674 -5.24 16.98 17.92
CA LEU A 674 -4.51 16.22 16.88
C LEU A 674 -3.01 16.18 17.15
N VAL A 675 -2.40 17.31 17.52
CA VAL A 675 -0.97 17.35 17.87
C VAL A 675 -0.66 16.45 19.07
N LEU A 676 -1.47 16.52 20.13
CA LEU A 676 -1.31 15.65 21.29
C LEU A 676 -1.46 14.18 20.91
N PHE A 677 -2.43 13.86 20.05
CA PHE A 677 -2.64 12.50 19.55
C PHE A 677 -1.46 12.01 18.70
N ASP A 678 -0.91 12.84 17.81
CA ASP A 678 0.24 12.52 16.97
C ASP A 678 1.54 12.32 17.78
N CYS A 679 1.67 12.94 18.94
CA CYS A 679 2.79 12.73 19.86
C CYS A 679 2.69 11.43 20.69
N MET A 680 1.54 10.76 20.70
CA MET A 680 1.35 9.53 21.48
C MET A 680 1.93 8.30 20.75
N PRO A 681 2.57 7.35 21.47
CA PRO A 681 2.91 6.04 20.91
C PRO A 681 1.67 5.28 20.41
N GLU A 682 1.85 4.41 19.41
CA GLU A 682 0.75 3.70 18.74
C GLU A 682 -0.14 2.91 19.71
N TRP A 683 0.45 2.20 20.68
CA TRP A 683 -0.30 1.43 21.67
C TRP A 683 -1.25 2.31 22.50
N MET A 684 -0.87 3.57 22.77
CA MET A 684 -1.69 4.52 23.53
C MET A 684 -2.81 5.08 22.65
N ARG A 685 -2.51 5.39 21.39
CA ARG A 685 -3.51 5.78 20.37
C ARG A 685 -4.57 4.69 20.19
N MET A 686 -4.15 3.43 20.05
CA MET A 686 -5.05 2.28 19.95
C MET A 686 -5.97 2.16 21.16
N LYS A 687 -5.42 2.30 22.38
CA LYS A 687 -6.22 2.25 23.61
C LYS A 687 -7.25 3.37 23.66
N PHE A 688 -6.85 4.60 23.35
CA PHE A 688 -7.76 5.75 23.31
C PHE A 688 -8.89 5.56 22.28
N MET A 689 -8.56 5.13 21.07
CA MET A 689 -9.53 4.90 19.99
C MET A 689 -10.51 3.76 20.32
N SER A 690 -10.04 2.69 20.96
CA SER A 690 -10.89 1.59 21.42
C SER A 690 -11.90 2.04 22.48
N GLU A 691 -11.47 2.84 23.45
CA GLU A 691 -12.36 3.38 24.49
C GLU A 691 -13.37 4.39 23.92
N LEU A 692 -12.97 5.23 22.97
CA LEU A 692 -13.89 6.12 22.26
C LEU A 692 -14.95 5.34 21.46
N PHE A 693 -14.54 4.26 20.78
CA PHE A 693 -15.46 3.39 20.05
C PHE A 693 -16.50 2.78 20.99
N LYS A 694 -16.08 2.19 22.12
CA LYS A 694 -17.01 1.63 23.12
C LYS A 694 -18.00 2.68 23.63
N LYS A 695 -17.51 3.87 24.02
CA LYS A 695 -18.37 4.96 24.49
C LYS A 695 -19.38 5.44 23.44
N LYS A 696 -18.98 5.58 22.17
CA LYS A 696 -19.89 6.00 21.10
C LYS A 696 -20.96 4.93 20.82
N VAL A 697 -20.61 3.64 20.88
CA VAL A 697 -21.55 2.52 20.76
C VAL A 697 -22.54 2.51 21.95
N GLU A 698 -22.04 2.64 23.18
CA GLU A 698 -22.88 2.69 24.39
C GLU A 698 -23.84 3.89 24.40
N ALA A 699 -23.36 5.07 24.03
CA ALA A 699 -24.18 6.28 23.96
C ALA A 699 -25.30 6.13 22.92
N HIS A 700 -25.05 5.49 21.79
CA HIS A 700 -26.08 5.20 20.79
C HIS A 700 -27.12 4.19 21.31
N LYS A 701 -26.69 3.13 22.00
CA LYS A 701 -27.60 2.18 22.66
C LYS A 701 -28.49 2.89 23.69
N LYS A 702 -27.91 3.79 24.49
CA LYS A 702 -28.62 4.57 25.50
C LYS A 702 -29.63 5.55 24.90
N ALA A 703 -29.24 6.29 23.85
CA ALA A 703 -30.15 7.19 23.13
C ALA A 703 -31.34 6.45 22.50
N LYS A 704 -31.13 5.21 22.03
CA LYS A 704 -32.20 4.33 21.51
C LYS A 704 -33.15 3.83 22.61
N HIS A 705 -32.64 3.60 23.83
CA HIS A 705 -33.47 3.18 24.98
C HIS A 705 -34.22 4.33 25.66
N GLU A 706 -33.66 5.55 25.65
CA GLU A 706 -34.26 6.74 26.28
C GLU A 706 -35.27 7.46 25.35
N GLY A 707 -35.61 6.89 24.19
CA GLY A 707 -36.58 7.46 23.26
C GLY A 707 -36.18 8.81 22.66
N SER A 708 -34.89 9.20 22.72
CA SER A 708 -34.43 10.49 22.19
C SER A 708 -34.20 10.49 20.68
N TYR A 709 -34.41 9.34 20.02
CA TYR A 709 -34.72 9.31 18.60
C TYR A 709 -36.16 9.78 18.42
N SER A 710 -36.35 11.07 18.15
CA SER A 710 -37.56 11.51 17.47
C SER A 710 -37.59 10.82 16.11
N GLU A 711 -38.52 9.88 15.94
CA GLU A 711 -38.99 9.34 14.66
C GLU A 711 -39.49 10.48 13.77
N GLN A 712 -38.58 11.24 13.15
CA GLN A 712 -38.91 12.20 12.11
C GLN A 712 -38.51 11.72 10.71
N ARG A 713 -38.10 10.44 10.55
CA ARG A 713 -37.77 9.89 9.22
C ARG A 713 -38.60 8.69 8.76
N ASP A 714 -39.35 8.00 9.63
CA ASP A 714 -40.06 6.77 9.23
C ASP A 714 -41.52 6.94 8.78
N GLU A 715 -42.13 8.13 8.87
CA GLU A 715 -43.53 8.32 8.43
C GLU A 715 -43.72 8.85 6.98
N ARG A 716 -42.67 9.13 6.21
CA ARG A 716 -42.82 9.71 4.84
C ARG A 716 -42.25 8.90 3.69
N GLN A 717 -42.00 7.60 3.88
CA GLN A 717 -41.69 6.69 2.78
C GLN A 717 -42.43 5.36 2.94
N SER A 718 -43.76 5.40 2.77
CA SER A 718 -44.55 4.22 2.38
C SER A 718 -44.94 4.36 0.91
N PRO A 719 -44.60 3.39 0.04
CA PRO A 719 -45.24 3.26 -1.26
C PRO A 719 -46.54 2.45 -1.12
N GLN A 720 -47.62 2.98 -1.69
CA GLN A 720 -48.90 2.33 -2.06
C GLN A 720 -50.01 2.16 -0.99
N ARG A 721 -51.13 2.90 -1.14
CA ARG A 721 -52.43 2.46 -1.70
C ARG A 721 -53.62 3.31 -1.18
N ALA A 722 -54.49 3.69 -2.14
CA ALA A 722 -55.95 3.83 -2.05
C ALA A 722 -56.56 4.80 -1.01
N CYS A 723 -56.91 6.01 -1.46
CA CYS A 723 -58.28 6.49 -1.74
C CYS A 723 -58.23 7.95 -2.19
#